data_AF-A0A327VC61-F1
#
_entry.id   AF-A0A327VC61-F1
#
_cell.length_a   1.000
_cell.length_b   1.000
_cell.length_c   1.000
_cell.angle_alpha   90.00
_cell.angle_beta   90.00
_cell.angle_gamma   90.00
#
_symmetry.space_group_name_H-M   'P 1'
#
loop_
_entity.id
_entity.type
_entity.pdbx_description
1 polymer ?
#
loop_
_entity_poly.entity_id
_entity_poly.type
_entity_poly.pdbx_seq_one_letter_code
_entity_poly.pdbx_strand_id
1 'polypeptide(L)'
;PAATGFAVGTLRRDAGGLARFHESAAEAFVAGLDVAWQEVFGPHTGRPDEPVTLPTYAFQRQRYWLDTPQETTAARTSDHPLLDAVIDLPGDGPDGSGGVVGSGRLSLERHPWLGEHLVHGAVLLPPGVLVELAAWAAHRTGCDTVGELTLETPLVLSRTADRELRIAVDADHTITVHSRSAGESAWTRNAVGTAHTGTAPAAEGLTAWPPAGADPVSFDDEYTRLTALGFAHGPHLRGLRQVWRRGATLYAEVELPDTHGADQNRFRLHPALLHAALLPLGLGDFVDTGRPEGWLPRHCAGVRIGPGRPAALRVRLAPAGENALSVTLADQSGAPAGGIETLTVAPADVARLTELSFDRQDSLFHVDWTALPTPDGEPDGPYAVLGTGADASADLDELAAQDGELPPVVLAFVDPAPTGDVPASVEHTLHRVLRWTRRWLTDERFAGSRLALVTENAFHDDAAGRGPDLAAAAVWGFVRSAQTENPGRFALIDTDGHEASRALVPAAAATGEAQLRIGSGALSTPRLTHAAARPADAAPGLGTGTVLITGGTSGLGAMLARHLVARHGVRSLVLTSRRGADAPAAAPLRAELTAAGAAVEIVACDISSRDAVAGLLTAVPREHPLTAVIHCAGMLDDGVVEALTEDRVNAVLAPKVRGAWHLHELTKDLGLTAFVLFSSIAGVLGTAGQANYAAANAFLNGLAETRRAEGLPALSMCWGFWAERSEMSAALGDADIVRMQRQGIQPLASAEGLALFDAAVTTADPVVVPVRLTLTALGETASPLLRTLAAATTVPDDAAETRPTGAALAEQLASLSPEEAEAALLETVRTQTALVLGHADAARVSATEPFKKLGVDSLTALELRNKLTAATGLKLPATLVFDHPNPAAVAELLAARITRRPDADTGAEAGAEHLVKEIEGLGARLEDAFRRLAQDERATISTLLGDLQGRVRSMAGDQAPTTVVDQISSASAGDLLALLDKELG
;
A
#
# COMPACT_ATOMS: atom_id res chain seq x y z
N PRO A 1 44.38 43.17 26.73
CA PRO A 1 43.35 42.15 27.07
C PRO A 1 43.27 41.97 28.58
N ALA A 2 42.12 42.32 29.19
CA ALA A 2 41.88 42.13 30.61
C ALA A 2 41.93 40.63 30.95
N ALA A 3 42.65 40.26 32.00
CA ALA A 3 42.65 38.88 32.49
C ALA A 3 41.25 38.54 33.02
N THR A 4 40.51 37.70 32.31
CA THR A 4 39.23 37.15 32.76
C THR A 4 39.51 36.09 33.83
N GLY A 5 39.25 36.42 35.09
CA GLY A 5 39.29 35.44 36.18
C GLY A 5 38.01 34.62 36.24
N PHE A 6 38.12 33.33 36.54
CA PHE A 6 37.01 32.42 36.77
C PHE A 6 36.95 32.07 38.27
N ALA A 7 35.76 32.16 38.87
CA ALA A 7 35.57 31.89 40.30
C ALA A 7 34.52 30.80 40.49
N VAL A 8 34.84 29.80 41.32
CA VAL A 8 33.95 28.66 41.59
C VAL A 8 33.70 28.57 43.10
N GLY A 9 32.42 28.43 43.47
CA GLY A 9 32.02 28.24 44.86
C GLY A 9 32.03 26.77 45.25
N THR A 10 33.02 26.34 46.04
CA THR A 10 33.20 24.96 46.54
C THR A 10 32.22 24.57 47.66
N LEU A 11 31.55 25.56 48.26
CA LEU A 11 30.41 25.39 49.17
C LEU A 11 29.38 26.49 48.87
N ARG A 12 28.11 26.12 48.73
CA ARG A 12 27.01 27.08 48.57
C ARG A 12 26.00 26.92 49.70
N ARG A 13 25.23 27.98 49.96
CA ARG A 13 24.16 27.96 50.96
C ARG A 13 23.12 26.91 50.54
N ASP A 14 22.76 26.02 51.47
CA ASP A 14 21.82 24.90 51.28
C ASP A 14 22.22 23.86 50.21
N ALA A 15 23.45 23.96 49.66
CA ALA A 15 24.02 23.04 48.68
C ALA A 15 25.51 22.82 48.98
N GLY A 16 25.80 22.01 50.00
CA GLY A 16 27.14 21.61 50.43
C GLY A 16 27.44 20.13 50.20
N GLY A 17 28.64 19.69 50.54
CA GLY A 17 29.07 18.29 50.47
C GLY A 17 29.85 17.92 49.20
N LEU A 18 30.24 16.64 49.11
CA LEU A 18 31.11 16.12 48.05
C LEU A 18 30.53 16.30 46.65
N ALA A 19 29.21 16.16 46.48
CA ALA A 19 28.56 16.38 45.19
C ALA A 19 28.78 17.81 44.66
N ARG A 20 28.61 18.83 45.52
CA ARG A 20 28.88 20.23 45.14
C ARG A 20 30.37 20.47 44.90
N PHE A 21 31.25 19.81 45.63
CA PHE A 21 32.68 19.91 45.43
C PHE A 21 33.11 19.30 44.08
N HIS A 22 32.57 18.13 43.70
CA HIS A 22 32.82 17.51 42.40
C HIS A 22 32.27 18.36 41.26
N GLU A 23 31.07 18.92 41.42
CA GLU A 23 30.48 19.85 40.46
C GLU A 23 31.33 21.12 40.31
N SER A 24 31.88 21.64 41.41
CA SER A 24 32.79 22.79 41.38
C SER A 24 34.12 22.45 40.68
N ALA A 25 34.64 21.24 40.88
CA ALA A 25 35.81 20.76 40.15
C ALA A 25 35.49 20.60 38.64
N ALA A 26 34.28 20.17 38.29
CA ALA A 26 33.83 20.07 36.90
C ALA A 26 33.66 21.46 36.25
N GLU A 27 33.07 22.42 36.97
CA GLU A 27 32.95 23.82 36.55
C GLU A 27 34.34 24.44 36.28
N ALA A 28 35.32 24.17 37.15
CA ALA A 28 36.71 24.59 36.95
C ALA A 28 37.36 23.92 35.73
N PHE A 29 37.12 22.61 35.53
CA PHE A 29 37.63 21.85 34.39
C PHE A 29 37.08 22.35 33.05
N VAL A 30 35.77 22.61 32.98
CA VAL A 30 35.11 23.19 31.79
C VAL A 30 35.62 24.61 31.50
N ALA A 31 35.98 25.37 32.53
CA ALA A 31 36.63 26.67 32.38
C ALA A 31 38.12 26.59 31.98
N GLY A 32 38.65 25.38 31.76
CA GLY A 32 39.99 25.14 31.24
C GLY A 32 41.08 24.95 32.30
N LEU A 33 40.72 24.79 33.58
CA LEU A 33 41.68 24.39 34.62
C LEU A 33 41.90 22.88 34.57
N ASP A 34 43.16 22.46 34.63
CA ASP A 34 43.46 21.04 34.69
C ASP A 34 43.11 20.49 36.08
N VAL A 35 42.28 19.43 36.12
CA VAL A 35 41.78 18.82 37.36
C VAL A 35 42.23 17.36 37.39
N ALA A 36 42.93 17.00 38.46
CA ALA A 36 43.43 15.64 38.67
C ALA A 36 42.30 14.68 39.08
N TRP A 37 41.42 14.33 38.15
CA TRP A 37 40.27 13.43 38.38
C TRP A 37 40.66 12.07 38.97
N GLN A 38 41.88 11.60 38.66
CA GLN A 38 42.47 10.39 39.22
C GLN A 38 42.58 10.43 40.76
N GLU A 39 42.85 11.60 41.35
CA GLU A 39 42.93 11.77 42.80
C GLU A 39 41.54 11.81 43.46
N VAL A 40 40.52 12.25 42.72
CA VAL A 40 39.12 12.32 43.19
C VAL A 40 38.47 10.95 43.25
N PHE A 41 38.75 10.09 42.28
CA PHE A 41 38.07 8.81 42.12
C PHE A 41 38.88 7.57 42.54
N GLY A 42 40.20 7.72 42.75
CA GLY A 42 41.10 6.68 43.25
C GLY A 42 41.23 5.43 42.37
N PRO A 43 42.25 4.58 42.60
CA PRO A 43 42.33 3.27 41.95
C PRO A 43 41.17 2.40 42.46
N HIS A 44 40.21 2.09 41.58
CA HIS A 44 39.03 1.32 41.94
C HIS A 44 39.43 -0.10 42.35
N THR A 45 39.23 -0.44 43.62
CA THR A 45 39.36 -1.81 44.12
C THR A 45 38.28 -2.69 43.50
N GLY A 46 38.55 -3.32 42.35
CA GLY A 46 37.76 -4.46 41.86
C GLY A 46 37.35 -4.49 40.38
N ARG A 47 37.76 -3.55 39.52
CA ARG A 47 37.57 -3.65 38.05
C ARG A 47 38.87 -3.32 37.31
N PRO A 48 39.14 -3.92 36.14
CA PRO A 48 40.36 -3.67 35.37
C PRO A 48 40.47 -2.19 35.01
N ASP A 49 41.71 -1.68 34.96
CA ASP A 49 42.15 -0.28 34.78
C ASP A 49 41.72 0.41 33.46
N GLU A 50 40.67 -0.05 32.77
CA GLU A 50 40.22 0.56 31.51
C GLU A 50 39.08 1.57 31.74
N PRO A 51 39.31 2.87 31.47
CA PRO A 51 38.24 3.86 31.50
C PRO A 51 37.16 3.51 30.48
N VAL A 52 35.89 3.60 30.88
CA VAL A 52 34.76 3.37 29.98
C VAL A 52 34.85 4.38 28.83
N THR A 53 35.02 3.88 27.61
CA THR A 53 35.06 4.69 26.40
C THR A 53 33.68 5.26 26.14
N LEU A 54 33.52 6.56 26.41
CA LEU A 54 32.34 7.29 25.98
C LEU A 54 32.35 7.45 24.45
N PRO A 55 31.19 7.63 23.81
CA PRO A 55 31.12 8.02 22.40
C PRO A 55 32.05 9.22 22.16
N THR A 56 32.84 9.14 21.10
CA THR A 56 33.76 10.23 20.74
C THR A 56 32.97 11.49 20.35
N TYR A 57 33.70 12.60 20.20
CA TYR A 57 33.19 13.90 19.75
C TYR A 57 32.05 13.74 18.74
N ALA A 58 30.89 14.34 19.03
CA ALA A 58 29.77 14.37 18.10
C ALA A 58 30.17 15.21 16.88
N PHE A 59 30.82 14.58 15.91
CA PHE A 59 31.24 15.25 14.68
C PHE A 59 30.03 15.96 14.10
N GLN A 60 30.19 17.24 13.78
CA GLN A 60 29.14 18.10 13.21
C GLN A 60 28.64 17.59 11.83
N ARG A 61 29.18 16.45 11.35
CA ARG A 61 28.92 15.75 10.07
C ARG A 61 28.87 16.67 8.85
N GLN A 62 29.54 17.81 8.92
CA GLN A 62 29.75 18.66 7.76
C GLN A 62 30.84 18.06 6.88
N ARG A 63 30.54 17.94 5.58
CA ARG A 63 31.43 17.36 4.58
C ARG A 63 32.58 18.32 4.29
N TYR A 64 33.70 18.12 4.98
CA TYR A 64 34.98 18.80 4.73
C TYR A 64 35.94 17.86 4.00
N TRP A 65 35.55 17.47 2.78
CA TRP A 65 36.45 16.79 1.86
C TRP A 65 37.13 17.85 0.99
N LEU A 66 38.43 17.70 0.76
CA LEU A 66 39.02 18.24 -0.46
C LEU A 66 38.36 17.45 -1.59
N ASP A 67 37.42 18.07 -2.30
CA ASP A 67 37.02 17.61 -3.63
C ASP A 67 38.22 17.85 -4.56
N THR A 68 39.30 17.10 -4.35
CA THR A 68 40.43 16.99 -5.26
C THR A 68 40.08 15.88 -6.23
N PRO A 69 39.64 16.21 -7.46
CA PRO A 69 39.21 15.23 -8.44
C PRO A 69 40.45 14.65 -9.11
N GLN A 70 41.23 13.83 -8.38
CA GLN A 70 42.39 13.15 -8.95
C GLN A 70 42.90 12.09 -7.97
N GLU A 71 42.46 10.85 -8.15
CA GLU A 71 43.30 9.64 -8.03
C GLU A 71 42.50 8.40 -8.45
N THR A 72 42.27 8.26 -9.76
CA THR A 72 42.54 7.05 -10.54
C THR A 72 42.73 7.50 -11.98
N THR A 73 43.65 6.87 -12.70
CA THR A 73 44.13 7.22 -14.04
C THR A 73 43.09 7.11 -15.18
N ALA A 74 41.81 6.91 -14.85
CA ALA A 74 40.68 7.01 -15.77
C ALA A 74 39.91 8.30 -15.47
N ALA A 75 40.47 9.42 -15.93
CA ALA A 75 39.77 10.69 -15.94
C ALA A 75 38.38 10.55 -16.60
N ARG A 76 37.43 11.40 -16.19
CA ARG A 76 36.21 11.72 -16.95
C ARG A 76 36.58 12.09 -18.39
N THR A 77 36.62 11.10 -19.29
CA THR A 77 36.80 11.25 -20.75
C THR A 77 35.46 11.34 -21.49
N SER A 78 34.35 11.23 -20.75
CA SER A 78 33.01 11.25 -21.30
C SER A 78 32.53 12.69 -21.50
N ASP A 79 32.20 13.02 -22.73
CA ASP A 79 31.46 14.22 -23.11
C ASP A 79 29.94 14.07 -22.87
N HIS A 80 29.48 12.85 -22.57
CA HIS A 80 28.07 12.49 -22.44
C HIS A 80 27.56 12.45 -20.99
N PRO A 81 26.40 13.06 -20.64
CA PRO A 81 25.89 13.13 -19.26
C PRO A 81 25.57 11.80 -18.58
N LEU A 82 25.16 10.78 -19.35
CA LEU A 82 24.78 9.46 -18.82
C LEU A 82 25.92 8.44 -18.84
N LEU A 83 27.12 8.82 -19.29
CA LEU A 83 28.28 7.93 -19.38
C LEU A 83 29.40 8.44 -18.48
N ASP A 84 29.95 7.55 -17.66
CA ASP A 84 31.02 7.83 -16.72
C ASP A 84 32.40 7.70 -17.37
N ALA A 85 32.56 6.72 -18.26
CA ALA A 85 33.81 6.44 -18.97
C ALA A 85 33.54 6.10 -20.43
N VAL A 86 34.37 6.66 -21.31
CA VAL A 86 34.36 6.36 -22.75
C VAL A 86 35.76 5.96 -23.19
N ILE A 87 35.84 4.84 -23.91
CA ILE A 87 37.07 4.23 -24.42
C ILE A 87 36.93 4.14 -25.93
N ASP A 88 37.82 4.81 -26.65
CA ASP A 88 37.92 4.67 -28.10
C ASP A 88 38.72 3.38 -28.41
N LEU A 89 38.18 2.52 -29.26
CA LEU A 89 38.81 1.27 -29.68
C LEU A 89 39.65 1.50 -30.93
N PRO A 90 40.87 0.96 -31.02
CA PRO A 90 41.67 1.07 -32.24
C PRO A 90 40.97 0.36 -33.40
N GLY A 91 40.94 1.01 -34.57
CA GLY A 91 40.44 0.42 -35.80
C GLY A 91 41.59 -0.22 -36.59
N ASP A 92 41.44 -1.50 -36.95
CA ASP A 92 42.35 -2.20 -37.86
C ASP A 92 41.87 -2.16 -39.34
N GLY A 93 40.80 -1.40 -39.61
CA GLY A 93 40.15 -1.27 -40.91
C GLY A 93 40.85 -0.29 -41.87
N PRO A 94 40.57 -0.37 -43.18
CA PRO A 94 41.20 0.46 -44.22
C PRO A 94 40.95 1.98 -44.08
N ASP A 95 39.89 2.38 -43.37
CA ASP A 95 39.48 3.77 -43.18
C ASP A 95 40.02 4.39 -41.86
N GLY A 96 40.71 3.60 -41.03
CA GLY A 96 41.23 4.04 -39.72
C GLY A 96 40.13 4.38 -38.69
N SER A 97 38.86 4.14 -39.01
CA SER A 97 37.72 4.30 -38.10
C SER A 97 37.77 3.23 -37.00
N GLY A 98 37.97 3.68 -35.78
CA GLY A 98 37.89 2.85 -34.58
C GLY A 98 36.45 2.67 -34.09
N GLY A 99 36.26 1.72 -33.17
CA GLY A 99 35.02 1.59 -32.41
C GLY A 99 35.00 2.51 -31.19
N VAL A 100 33.89 2.51 -30.44
CA VAL A 100 33.82 3.21 -29.15
C VAL A 100 33.03 2.37 -28.15
N VAL A 101 33.47 2.36 -26.89
CA VAL A 101 32.73 1.77 -25.77
C VAL A 101 32.51 2.82 -24.69
N GLY A 102 31.25 3.11 -24.41
CA GLY A 102 30.81 3.94 -23.31
C GLY A 102 30.23 3.09 -22.17
N SER A 103 30.51 3.48 -20.93
CA SER A 103 29.91 2.88 -19.73
C SER A 103 29.41 3.96 -18.79
N GLY A 104 28.28 3.71 -18.14
CA GLY A 104 27.68 4.62 -17.17
C GLY A 104 26.80 3.89 -16.15
N ARG A 105 26.38 4.62 -15.11
CA ARG A 105 25.40 4.14 -14.13
C ARG A 105 24.17 5.04 -14.12
N LEU A 106 23.00 4.43 -14.31
CA LEU A 106 21.71 5.10 -14.24
C LEU A 106 21.11 4.86 -12.86
N SER A 107 20.78 5.93 -12.14
CA SER A 107 20.04 5.89 -10.88
C SER A 107 19.10 7.08 -10.78
N LEU A 108 17.99 6.91 -10.06
CA LEU A 108 17.04 8.02 -9.86
C LEU A 108 17.60 9.10 -8.93
N GLU A 109 18.54 8.76 -8.06
CA GLU A 109 19.26 9.75 -7.24
C GLU A 109 20.13 10.68 -8.10
N ARG A 110 20.83 10.12 -9.09
CA ARG A 110 21.72 10.89 -9.98
C ARG A 110 20.97 11.54 -11.13
N HIS A 111 19.90 10.92 -11.61
CA HIS A 111 19.11 11.38 -12.75
C HIS A 111 17.60 11.38 -12.42
N PRO A 112 17.12 12.30 -11.56
CA PRO A 112 15.74 12.28 -11.06
C PRO A 112 14.67 12.30 -12.14
N TRP A 113 14.91 13.05 -13.23
CA TRP A 113 13.98 13.15 -14.36
C TRP A 113 13.73 11.83 -15.09
N LEU A 114 14.61 10.82 -14.96
CA LEU A 114 14.36 9.47 -15.51
C LEU A 114 13.24 8.75 -14.76
N GLY A 115 12.99 9.12 -13.50
CA GLY A 115 11.93 8.56 -12.65
C GLY A 115 10.53 9.01 -13.05
N GLU A 116 10.44 9.98 -13.96
CA GLU A 116 9.20 10.64 -14.35
C GLU A 116 8.48 9.96 -15.51
N HIS A 117 9.08 8.93 -16.12
CA HIS A 117 8.44 8.15 -17.17
C HIS A 117 7.99 6.80 -16.61
N LEU A 118 6.70 6.72 -16.28
CA LEU A 118 6.08 5.53 -15.70
C LEU A 118 5.13 4.90 -16.73
N VAL A 119 5.35 3.62 -17.04
CA VAL A 119 4.52 2.85 -17.97
C VAL A 119 4.03 1.60 -17.28
N HIS A 120 2.72 1.50 -17.07
CA HIS A 120 2.05 0.42 -16.31
C HIS A 120 2.71 0.17 -14.94
N GLY A 121 3.12 1.25 -14.26
CA GLY A 121 3.77 1.21 -12.95
C GLY A 121 5.29 0.98 -12.95
N ALA A 122 5.88 0.64 -14.10
CA ALA A 122 7.33 0.47 -14.25
C ALA A 122 8.01 1.82 -14.56
N VAL A 123 9.13 2.13 -13.89
CA VAL A 123 9.99 3.27 -14.24
C VAL A 123 10.77 2.93 -15.50
N LEU A 124 10.19 3.22 -16.66
CA LEU A 124 10.76 2.84 -17.94
C LEU A 124 11.70 3.94 -18.44
N LEU A 125 12.94 3.60 -18.76
CA LEU A 125 13.85 4.55 -19.42
C LEU A 125 13.19 5.08 -20.70
N PRO A 126 13.02 6.41 -20.86
CA PRO A 126 12.40 6.97 -22.06
C PRO A 126 13.14 6.49 -23.32
N PRO A 127 12.44 5.98 -24.36
CA PRO A 127 13.07 5.51 -25.59
C PRO A 127 13.99 6.54 -26.25
N GLY A 128 13.66 7.83 -26.09
CA GLY A 128 14.49 8.93 -26.56
C GLY A 128 15.92 8.93 -25.99
N VAL A 129 16.15 8.34 -24.81
CA VAL A 129 17.49 8.18 -24.24
C VAL A 129 18.33 7.21 -25.06
N LEU A 130 17.75 6.08 -25.48
CA LEU A 130 18.46 5.08 -26.28
C LEU A 130 18.77 5.60 -27.69
N VAL A 131 17.85 6.38 -28.26
CA VAL A 131 18.04 7.05 -29.56
C VAL A 131 19.15 8.10 -29.49
N GLU A 132 19.18 8.91 -28.43
CA GLU A 132 20.21 9.93 -28.24
C GLU A 132 21.59 9.30 -28.03
N LEU A 133 21.69 8.26 -27.19
CA LEU A 133 22.92 7.50 -26.96
C LEU A 133 23.46 6.88 -28.26
N ALA A 134 22.58 6.27 -29.06
CA ALA A 134 22.94 5.70 -30.36
C ALA A 134 23.46 6.79 -31.32
N ALA A 135 22.81 7.95 -31.37
CA ALA A 135 23.23 9.08 -32.20
C ALA A 135 24.52 9.74 -31.72
N TRP A 136 24.78 9.76 -30.40
CA TRP A 136 26.06 10.17 -29.83
C TRP A 136 27.17 9.19 -30.24
N ALA A 137 26.94 7.89 -30.08
CA ALA A 137 27.95 6.87 -30.36
C ALA A 137 28.30 6.80 -31.86
N ALA A 138 27.29 6.87 -32.74
CA ALA A 138 27.48 6.99 -34.18
C ALA A 138 28.32 8.21 -34.57
N HIS A 139 28.03 9.38 -33.98
CA HIS A 139 28.78 10.59 -34.24
C HIS A 139 30.26 10.48 -33.83
N ARG A 140 30.53 9.80 -32.71
CA ARG A 140 31.88 9.61 -32.20
C ARG A 140 32.72 8.69 -33.07
N THR A 141 32.10 7.78 -33.83
CA THR A 141 32.77 6.95 -34.86
C THR A 141 32.77 7.59 -36.25
N GLY A 142 32.39 8.86 -36.37
CA GLY A 142 32.38 9.60 -37.64
C GLY A 142 31.14 9.37 -38.52
N CYS A 143 30.13 8.65 -38.03
CA CYS A 143 28.86 8.46 -38.72
C CYS A 143 27.88 9.59 -38.41
N ASP A 144 27.08 10.00 -39.39
CA ASP A 144 26.11 11.08 -39.23
C ASP A 144 24.66 10.60 -39.12
N THR A 145 24.41 9.33 -39.45
CA THR A 145 23.10 8.70 -39.44
C THR A 145 23.14 7.37 -38.69
N VAL A 146 22.17 7.15 -37.81
CA VAL A 146 21.84 5.81 -37.31
C VAL A 146 20.91 5.18 -38.35
N GLY A 147 21.41 4.16 -39.05
CA GLY A 147 20.70 3.50 -40.14
C GLY A 147 19.45 2.79 -39.65
N GLU A 148 19.64 1.82 -38.76
CA GLU A 148 18.56 1.10 -38.09
C GLU A 148 18.84 1.03 -36.59
N LEU A 149 17.82 1.12 -35.75
CA LEU A 149 17.90 0.92 -34.31
C LEU A 149 16.63 0.23 -33.80
N THR A 150 16.80 -1.01 -33.37
CA THR A 150 15.75 -1.82 -32.74
C THR A 150 15.85 -1.73 -31.22
N LEU A 151 14.73 -1.41 -30.56
CA LEU A 151 14.59 -1.44 -29.12
C LEU A 151 14.05 -2.83 -28.73
N GLU A 152 14.92 -3.69 -28.20
CA GLU A 152 14.62 -5.10 -27.94
C GLU A 152 13.99 -5.31 -26.56
N THR A 153 14.77 -5.12 -25.49
CA THR A 153 14.30 -5.30 -24.12
C THR A 153 14.15 -3.94 -23.43
N PRO A 154 12.95 -3.58 -22.93
CA PRO A 154 12.74 -2.36 -22.17
C PRO A 154 13.74 -2.24 -21.01
N LEU A 155 14.35 -1.06 -20.84
CA LEU A 155 15.27 -0.82 -19.72
C LEU A 155 14.46 -0.21 -18.57
N VAL A 156 14.15 -1.02 -17.56
CA VAL A 156 13.40 -0.59 -16.37
C VAL A 156 14.37 -0.24 -15.23
N LEU A 157 14.21 0.94 -14.65
CA LEU A 157 15.02 1.44 -13.55
C LEU A 157 14.41 1.00 -12.21
N SER A 158 15.28 0.63 -11.27
CA SER A 158 14.91 0.41 -9.87
C SER A 158 14.81 1.76 -9.16
N ARG A 159 13.97 1.85 -8.11
CA ARG A 159 13.90 3.05 -7.28
C ARG A 159 15.04 3.14 -6.28
N THR A 160 15.61 2.00 -5.92
CA THR A 160 16.64 1.88 -4.88
C THR A 160 18.01 1.45 -5.41
N ALA A 161 18.06 0.80 -6.57
CA ALA A 161 19.29 0.25 -7.13
C ALA A 161 19.74 0.91 -8.44
N ASP A 162 21.05 1.06 -8.59
CA ASP A 162 21.70 1.52 -9.82
C ASP A 162 21.61 0.46 -10.93
N ARG A 163 21.42 0.92 -12.16
CA ARG A 163 21.55 0.12 -13.38
C ARG A 163 22.86 0.46 -14.08
N GLU A 164 23.70 -0.55 -14.31
CA GLU A 164 24.89 -0.38 -15.15
C GLU A 164 24.47 -0.38 -16.62
N LEU A 165 24.98 0.59 -17.38
CA LEU A 165 24.73 0.78 -18.80
C LEU A 165 26.05 0.66 -19.57
N ARG A 166 26.01 -0.02 -20.72
CA ARG A 166 27.11 -0.08 -21.68
C ARG A 166 26.60 0.14 -23.09
N ILE A 167 27.20 1.08 -23.80
CA ILE A 167 27.01 1.28 -25.23
C ILE A 167 28.31 0.95 -25.95
N ALA A 168 28.22 0.26 -27.08
CA ALA A 168 29.37 -0.05 -27.92
C ALA A 168 29.04 0.15 -29.39
N VAL A 169 30.00 0.68 -30.14
CA VAL A 169 30.02 0.65 -31.61
C VAL A 169 31.28 -0.11 -32.02
N ASP A 170 31.11 -1.17 -32.80
CA ASP A 170 32.23 -1.95 -33.32
C ASP A 170 32.78 -1.37 -34.64
N ALA A 171 33.79 -2.03 -35.19
CA ALA A 171 34.43 -1.62 -36.44
C ALA A 171 33.50 -1.73 -37.67
N ASP A 172 32.44 -2.54 -37.58
CA ASP A 172 31.41 -2.68 -38.63
C ASP A 172 30.27 -1.66 -38.44
N HIS A 173 30.46 -0.68 -37.55
CA HIS A 173 29.48 0.34 -37.19
C HIS A 173 28.18 -0.23 -36.60
N THR A 174 28.24 -1.41 -35.99
CA THR A 174 27.10 -1.99 -35.25
C THR A 174 27.02 -1.36 -33.87
N ILE A 175 25.87 -0.74 -33.56
CA ILE A 175 25.57 -0.16 -32.26
C ILE A 175 24.92 -1.23 -31.38
N THR A 176 25.39 -1.38 -30.14
CA THR A 176 24.71 -2.20 -29.13
C THR A 176 24.61 -1.45 -27.81
N VAL A 177 23.46 -1.54 -27.16
CA VAL A 177 23.23 -1.00 -25.81
C VAL A 177 22.81 -2.14 -24.90
N HIS A 178 23.53 -2.29 -23.79
CA HIS A 178 23.30 -3.32 -22.80
C HIS A 178 23.14 -2.71 -21.40
N SER A 179 22.37 -3.37 -20.56
CA SER A 179 22.26 -3.03 -19.15
C SER A 179 22.23 -4.26 -18.26
N ARG A 180 22.51 -4.07 -16.96
CA ARG A 180 22.36 -5.09 -15.92
C ARG A 180 22.10 -4.46 -14.55
N SER A 181 21.50 -5.21 -13.64
CA SER A 181 21.40 -4.80 -12.23
C SER A 181 22.78 -4.79 -11.59
N ALA A 182 23.00 -3.93 -10.59
CA ALA A 182 24.17 -4.02 -9.74
C ALA A 182 24.28 -5.42 -9.09
N GLY A 183 25.43 -6.08 -9.23
CA GLY A 183 25.68 -7.42 -8.69
C GLY A 183 25.27 -8.60 -9.59
N GLU A 184 24.59 -8.36 -10.72
CA GLU A 184 24.31 -9.40 -11.71
C GLU A 184 25.50 -9.65 -12.65
N SER A 185 25.72 -10.90 -13.03
CA SER A 185 26.77 -11.29 -13.99
C SER A 185 26.32 -11.21 -15.45
N ALA A 186 25.03 -11.40 -15.72
CA ALA A 186 24.47 -11.40 -17.07
C ALA A 186 24.14 -9.98 -17.56
N TRP A 187 24.41 -9.70 -18.83
CA TRP A 187 24.02 -8.46 -19.50
C TRP A 187 22.75 -8.69 -20.32
N THR A 188 21.81 -7.74 -20.26
CA THR A 188 20.62 -7.71 -21.11
C THR A 188 20.85 -6.74 -22.26
N ARG A 189 20.58 -7.16 -23.50
CA ARG A 189 20.63 -6.28 -24.66
C ARG A 189 19.33 -5.49 -24.75
N ASN A 190 19.43 -4.17 -24.68
CA ASN A 190 18.29 -3.26 -24.70
C ASN A 190 18.04 -2.69 -26.09
N ALA A 191 19.10 -2.40 -26.83
CA ALA A 191 18.98 -1.93 -28.21
C ALA A 191 20.13 -2.43 -29.08
N VAL A 192 19.85 -2.60 -30.37
CA VAL A 192 20.82 -2.97 -31.39
C VAL A 192 20.54 -2.19 -32.67
N GLY A 193 21.58 -1.76 -33.36
CA GLY A 193 21.43 -0.95 -34.55
C GLY A 193 22.70 -0.88 -35.40
N THR A 194 22.66 -0.07 -36.44
CA THR A 194 23.78 0.21 -37.33
C THR A 194 23.94 1.71 -37.52
N ALA A 195 25.17 2.15 -37.70
CA ALA A 195 25.50 3.51 -38.13
C ALA A 195 26.12 3.48 -39.51
N HIS A 196 25.93 4.55 -40.28
CA HIS A 196 26.60 4.69 -41.57
C HIS A 196 26.88 6.15 -41.87
N THR A 197 27.86 6.38 -42.74
CA THR A 197 28.13 7.68 -43.36
C THR A 197 27.28 7.80 -44.62
N GLY A 198 26.29 8.70 -44.62
CA GLY A 198 25.41 8.92 -45.78
C GLY A 198 25.49 10.34 -46.32
N THR A 199 25.41 10.53 -47.64
CA THR A 199 25.08 11.85 -48.21
C THR A 199 23.56 12.01 -48.16
N ALA A 200 23.07 12.62 -47.08
CA ALA A 200 21.64 12.83 -46.87
C ALA A 200 21.04 13.86 -47.86
N PRO A 201 19.77 13.69 -48.30
CA PRO A 201 19.00 14.78 -48.88
C PRO A 201 18.83 15.91 -47.85
N ALA A 202 18.75 17.16 -48.33
CA ALA A 202 18.65 18.34 -47.47
C ALA A 202 17.48 18.21 -46.48
N ALA A 203 17.76 18.31 -45.18
CA ALA A 203 16.74 18.27 -44.15
C ALA A 203 15.73 19.41 -44.34
N GLU A 204 14.43 19.08 -44.30
CA GLU A 204 13.36 20.03 -44.58
C GLU A 204 13.20 20.99 -43.39
N GLY A 205 13.27 22.29 -43.63
CA GLY A 205 13.03 23.32 -42.61
C GLY A 205 11.54 23.53 -42.34
N LEU A 206 11.19 23.94 -41.13
CA LEU A 206 9.82 24.28 -40.69
C LEU A 206 9.70 25.79 -40.43
N THR A 207 9.92 26.60 -41.48
CA THR A 207 9.98 28.06 -41.37
C THR A 207 8.61 28.73 -41.34
N ALA A 208 7.59 28.15 -42.00
CA ALA A 208 6.22 28.65 -41.96
C ALA A 208 5.51 28.16 -40.69
N TRP A 209 5.24 29.08 -39.75
CA TRP A 209 4.66 28.75 -38.45
C TRP A 209 3.72 29.84 -37.90
N PRO A 210 2.54 29.49 -37.34
CA PRO A 210 1.94 28.16 -37.32
C PRO A 210 1.72 27.61 -38.74
N PRO A 211 1.69 26.29 -38.95
CA PRO A 211 1.61 25.70 -40.28
C PRO A 211 0.37 26.17 -41.04
N ALA A 212 0.56 26.71 -42.25
CA ALA A 212 -0.55 27.21 -43.06
C ALA A 212 -1.56 26.10 -43.38
N GLY A 213 -2.85 26.37 -43.09
CA GLY A 213 -3.95 25.44 -43.31
C GLY A 213 -3.99 24.27 -42.31
N ALA A 214 -3.39 24.42 -41.12
CA ALA A 214 -3.53 23.46 -40.03
C ALA A 214 -4.45 24.03 -38.94
N ASP A 215 -5.29 23.16 -38.38
CA ASP A 215 -6.23 23.50 -37.31
C ASP A 215 -5.61 23.19 -35.94
N PRO A 216 -5.77 24.04 -34.91
CA PRO A 216 -5.28 23.77 -33.57
C PRO A 216 -6.00 22.56 -32.94
N VAL A 217 -5.26 21.75 -32.19
CA VAL A 217 -5.76 20.58 -31.45
C VAL A 217 -5.49 20.80 -29.97
N SER A 218 -6.54 20.74 -29.13
CA SER A 218 -6.36 20.77 -27.67
C SER A 218 -5.73 19.45 -27.21
N PHE A 219 -4.84 19.56 -26.23
CA PHE A 219 -4.15 18.43 -25.59
C PHE A 219 -4.27 18.50 -24.05
N ASP A 220 -5.16 19.36 -23.53
CA ASP A 220 -5.27 19.65 -22.09
C ASP A 220 -5.56 18.38 -21.27
N ASP A 221 -6.38 17.48 -21.83
CA ASP A 221 -6.74 16.20 -21.21
C ASP A 221 -5.82 15.04 -21.62
N GLU A 222 -4.84 15.25 -22.51
CA GLU A 222 -4.06 14.14 -23.08
C GLU A 222 -3.14 13.50 -22.03
N TYR A 223 -2.53 14.27 -21.13
CA TYR A 223 -1.73 13.70 -20.05
C TYR A 223 -2.58 12.91 -19.04
N THR A 224 -3.80 13.38 -18.77
CA THR A 224 -4.77 12.70 -17.90
C THR A 224 -5.20 11.38 -18.54
N ARG A 225 -5.50 11.39 -19.83
CA ARG A 225 -5.85 10.21 -20.62
C ARG A 225 -4.69 9.20 -20.67
N LEU A 226 -3.47 9.64 -20.97
CA LEU A 226 -2.29 8.79 -20.97
C LEU A 226 -2.05 8.16 -19.58
N THR A 227 -2.21 8.94 -18.52
CA THR A 227 -2.12 8.43 -17.14
C THR A 227 -3.17 7.37 -16.85
N ALA A 228 -4.42 7.56 -17.32
CA ALA A 228 -5.49 6.58 -17.20
C ALA A 228 -5.20 5.27 -17.98
N LEU A 229 -4.43 5.35 -19.06
CA LEU A 229 -3.91 4.19 -19.82
C LEU A 229 -2.62 3.60 -19.21
N GLY A 230 -2.15 4.11 -18.07
CA GLY A 230 -0.95 3.63 -17.38
C GLY A 230 0.35 4.35 -17.76
N PHE A 231 0.30 5.42 -18.56
CA PHE A 231 1.46 6.21 -19.01
C PHE A 231 1.54 7.55 -18.26
N ALA A 232 2.17 7.53 -17.09
CA ALA A 232 2.37 8.73 -16.29
C ALA A 232 3.69 9.43 -16.67
N HIS A 233 3.59 10.75 -16.82
CA HIS A 233 4.69 11.64 -17.17
C HIS A 233 4.84 12.70 -16.09
N GLY A 234 6.01 12.81 -15.49
CA GLY A 234 6.34 13.91 -14.57
C GLY A 234 6.66 15.22 -15.30
N PRO A 235 6.83 16.32 -14.55
CA PRO A 235 6.95 17.68 -15.10
C PRO A 235 8.04 17.85 -16.16
N HIS A 236 9.19 17.21 -16.02
CA HIS A 236 10.33 17.32 -16.94
C HIS A 236 10.06 16.66 -18.30
N LEU A 237 9.06 15.77 -18.38
CA LEU A 237 8.66 15.09 -19.61
C LEU A 237 7.40 15.69 -20.24
N ARG A 238 6.80 16.72 -19.62
CA ARG A 238 5.61 17.44 -20.13
C ARG A 238 5.99 18.66 -20.96
N GLY A 239 6.79 18.44 -22.00
CA GLY A 239 7.31 19.52 -22.86
C GLY A 239 6.37 20.02 -23.96
N LEU A 240 5.16 19.47 -24.09
CA LEU A 240 4.22 19.84 -25.16
C LEU A 240 3.60 21.22 -24.93
N ARG A 241 3.72 22.13 -25.90
CA ARG A 241 3.22 23.52 -25.80
C ARG A 241 1.98 23.76 -26.64
N GLN A 242 2.00 23.34 -27.90
CA GLN A 242 0.92 23.55 -28.87
C GLN A 242 0.91 22.42 -29.89
N VAL A 243 -0.27 22.07 -30.40
CA VAL A 243 -0.46 21.05 -31.44
C VAL A 243 -1.39 21.56 -32.53
N TRP A 244 -1.05 21.28 -33.78
CA TRP A 244 -1.90 21.54 -34.95
C TRP A 244 -2.03 20.28 -35.81
N ARG A 245 -3.14 20.15 -36.52
CA ARG A 245 -3.40 19.04 -37.44
C ARG A 245 -3.68 19.56 -38.84
N ARG A 246 -3.10 18.90 -39.84
CA ARG A 246 -3.43 19.10 -41.26
C ARG A 246 -3.59 17.75 -41.94
N GLY A 247 -4.84 17.32 -42.13
CA GLY A 247 -5.15 15.96 -42.57
C GLY A 247 -4.59 14.94 -41.58
N ALA A 248 -3.78 14.00 -42.07
CA ALA A 248 -3.11 12.98 -41.25
C ALA A 248 -1.75 13.42 -40.65
N THR A 249 -1.33 14.67 -40.89
CA THR A 249 -0.06 15.20 -40.36
C THR A 249 -0.32 16.02 -39.10
N LEU A 250 0.48 15.80 -38.07
CA LEU A 250 0.51 16.63 -36.87
C LEU A 250 1.74 17.52 -36.85
N TYR A 251 1.57 18.69 -36.27
CA TYR A 251 2.62 19.64 -36.00
C TYR A 251 2.59 19.98 -34.52
N ALA A 252 3.74 20.12 -33.89
CA ALA A 252 3.80 20.49 -32.48
C ALA A 252 4.94 21.45 -32.19
N GLU A 253 4.72 22.32 -31.20
CA GLU A 253 5.80 23.01 -30.49
C GLU A 253 6.07 22.27 -29.20
N VAL A 254 7.34 21.92 -28.99
CA VAL A 254 7.81 21.30 -27.76
C VAL A 254 8.98 22.09 -27.21
N GLU A 255 9.01 22.24 -25.90
CA GLU A 255 10.04 22.99 -25.19
C GLU A 255 10.49 22.18 -23.98
N LEU A 256 11.80 22.23 -23.70
CA LEU A 256 12.34 21.62 -22.49
C LEU A 256 11.84 22.44 -21.28
N PRO A 257 11.14 21.83 -20.31
CA PRO A 257 10.78 22.51 -19.07
C PRO A 257 12.02 23.02 -18.35
N ASP A 258 11.92 24.07 -17.52
CA ASP A 258 13.06 24.61 -16.76
C ASP A 258 13.64 23.55 -15.82
N THR A 259 14.68 22.86 -16.29
CA THR A 259 15.35 21.83 -15.49
C THR A 259 16.51 22.48 -14.73
N HIS A 260 16.58 22.31 -13.41
CA HIS A 260 17.72 22.79 -12.62
C HIS A 260 18.90 21.82 -12.79
N GLY A 261 19.78 22.04 -13.77
CA GLY A 261 20.96 21.17 -13.94
C GLY A 261 22.01 21.64 -14.93
N ALA A 262 23.29 21.50 -14.57
CA ALA A 262 24.45 21.92 -15.37
C ALA A 262 24.72 21.06 -16.63
N ASP A 263 24.08 19.89 -16.77
CA ASP A 263 24.35 18.92 -17.84
C ASP A 263 23.44 19.05 -19.08
N GLN A 264 22.46 19.97 -19.07
CA GLN A 264 21.49 20.16 -20.18
C GLN A 264 22.15 20.39 -21.53
N ASN A 265 23.25 21.14 -21.55
CA ASN A 265 23.93 21.55 -22.77
C ASN A 265 24.88 20.48 -23.33
N ARG A 266 24.95 19.29 -22.75
CA ARG A 266 25.92 18.25 -23.16
C ARG A 266 25.30 17.16 -24.03
N PHE A 267 23.99 16.96 -23.99
CA PHE A 267 23.29 16.09 -24.94
C PHE A 267 23.34 16.68 -26.35
N ARG A 268 23.32 15.81 -27.38
CA ARG A 268 23.18 16.31 -28.77
C ARG A 268 21.77 16.87 -28.98
N LEU A 269 20.77 16.14 -28.51
CA LEU A 269 19.40 16.59 -28.37
C LEU A 269 18.87 16.06 -27.05
N HIS A 270 18.30 16.91 -26.19
CA HIS A 270 17.87 16.45 -24.87
C HIS A 270 16.83 15.33 -24.98
N PRO A 271 17.00 14.16 -24.33
CA PRO A 271 16.07 13.03 -24.47
C PRO A 271 14.63 13.36 -24.07
N ALA A 272 14.42 14.21 -23.05
CA ALA A 272 13.08 14.69 -22.68
C ALA A 272 12.40 15.50 -23.80
N LEU A 273 13.17 16.24 -24.61
CA LEU A 273 12.64 16.99 -25.75
C LEU A 273 12.27 16.06 -26.91
N LEU A 274 13.09 15.03 -27.15
CA LEU A 274 12.77 13.96 -28.11
C LEU A 274 11.55 13.16 -27.67
N HIS A 275 11.41 12.90 -26.37
CA HIS A 275 10.22 12.27 -25.79
C HIS A 275 8.97 13.13 -26.01
N ALA A 276 9.04 14.41 -25.67
CA ALA A 276 7.94 15.35 -25.86
C ALA A 276 7.51 15.47 -27.32
N ALA A 277 8.45 15.39 -28.26
CA ALA A 277 8.18 15.40 -29.70
C ALA A 277 7.30 14.23 -30.18
N LEU A 278 7.24 13.12 -29.42
CA LEU A 278 6.45 11.93 -29.75
C LEU A 278 5.10 11.88 -29.04
N LEU A 279 4.87 12.70 -28.00
CA LEU A 279 3.59 12.75 -27.27
C LEU A 279 2.36 12.99 -28.17
N PRO A 280 2.41 13.83 -29.23
CA PRO A 280 1.25 14.06 -30.09
C PRO A 280 0.80 12.81 -30.87
N LEU A 281 1.54 11.71 -30.85
CA LEU A 281 1.15 10.45 -31.51
C LEU A 281 -0.24 9.97 -31.08
N GLY A 282 -0.60 10.13 -29.79
CA GLY A 282 -1.92 9.77 -29.25
C GLY A 282 -3.08 10.68 -29.69
N LEU A 283 -2.74 11.82 -30.30
CA LEU A 283 -3.68 12.79 -30.85
C LEU A 283 -3.86 12.63 -32.36
N GLY A 284 -3.22 11.66 -33.01
CA GLY A 284 -3.32 11.42 -34.45
C GLY A 284 -3.95 10.08 -34.79
N ASP A 285 -4.22 9.85 -36.07
CA ASP A 285 -4.75 8.57 -36.58
C ASP A 285 -3.62 7.58 -36.91
N PHE A 286 -2.46 7.69 -36.24
CA PHE A 286 -1.29 6.84 -36.49
C PHE A 286 -1.40 5.46 -35.85
N VAL A 287 -2.17 5.36 -34.76
CA VAL A 287 -2.32 4.16 -33.93
C VAL A 287 -3.75 4.03 -33.42
N ASP A 288 -4.14 2.82 -33.03
CA ASP A 288 -5.40 2.57 -32.33
C ASP A 288 -5.29 3.00 -30.87
N THR A 289 -5.81 4.20 -30.58
CA THR A 289 -5.73 4.81 -29.25
C THR A 289 -6.81 4.33 -28.28
N GLY A 290 -7.65 3.37 -28.68
CA GLY A 290 -8.62 2.69 -27.80
C GLY A 290 -8.01 1.51 -27.03
N ARG A 291 -6.74 1.16 -27.29
CA ARG A 291 -6.06 0.04 -26.65
C ARG A 291 -5.59 0.38 -25.23
N PRO A 292 -5.91 -0.45 -24.22
CA PRO A 292 -5.51 -0.21 -22.84
C PRO A 292 -3.99 -0.33 -22.62
N GLU A 293 -3.28 -1.05 -23.49
CA GLU A 293 -1.84 -1.26 -23.36
C GLU A 293 -1.01 -0.01 -23.70
N GLY A 294 -1.55 0.90 -24.51
CA GLY A 294 -0.84 2.03 -25.10
C GLY A 294 0.32 1.63 -26.02
N TRP A 295 1.07 2.60 -26.53
CA TRP A 295 2.03 2.41 -27.62
C TRP A 295 3.43 2.92 -27.26
N LEU A 296 4.45 2.14 -27.63
CA LEU A 296 5.86 2.49 -27.42
C LEU A 296 6.66 2.40 -28.73
N PRO A 297 7.68 3.27 -28.92
CA PRO A 297 8.72 3.08 -29.93
C PRO A 297 9.33 1.68 -29.88
N ARG A 298 9.41 1.02 -31.04
CA ARG A 298 10.03 -0.32 -31.18
C ARG A 298 11.27 -0.28 -32.08
N HIS A 299 11.21 0.53 -33.13
CA HIS A 299 12.21 0.53 -34.17
C HIS A 299 12.28 1.91 -34.82
N CYS A 300 13.49 2.43 -35.06
CA CYS A 300 13.69 3.64 -35.83
C CYS A 300 14.75 3.45 -36.92
N ALA A 301 14.47 4.03 -38.08
CA ALA A 301 15.33 4.04 -39.24
C ALA A 301 15.69 5.47 -39.63
N GLY A 302 16.93 5.68 -40.06
CA GLY A 302 17.42 6.96 -40.56
C GLY A 302 17.38 8.08 -39.52
N VAL A 303 17.80 7.82 -38.28
CA VAL A 303 17.85 8.85 -37.24
C VAL A 303 19.02 9.80 -37.51
N ARG A 304 18.71 11.10 -37.56
CA ARG A 304 19.70 12.17 -37.68
C ARG A 304 19.48 13.25 -36.63
N ILE A 305 20.54 13.66 -35.98
CA ILE A 305 20.54 14.78 -35.03
C ILE A 305 21.56 15.80 -35.53
N GLY A 306 21.12 17.05 -35.69
CA GLY A 306 21.96 18.15 -36.13
C GLY A 306 23.02 18.55 -35.09
N PRO A 307 23.93 19.48 -35.43
CA PRO A 307 24.92 19.99 -34.49
C PRO A 307 24.33 21.01 -33.49
N GLY A 308 23.15 21.56 -33.79
CA GLY A 308 22.46 22.50 -32.90
C GLY A 308 21.97 21.82 -31.62
N ARG A 309 21.96 22.56 -30.51
CA ARG A 309 21.43 22.12 -29.20
C ARG A 309 20.22 22.97 -28.82
N PRO A 310 19.07 22.81 -29.52
CA PRO A 310 17.89 23.64 -29.27
C PRO A 310 17.23 23.27 -27.94
N ALA A 311 16.73 24.29 -27.23
CA ALA A 311 15.89 24.11 -26.04
C ALA A 311 14.40 23.93 -26.39
N ALA A 312 13.99 24.31 -27.60
CA ALA A 312 12.65 24.06 -28.12
C ALA A 312 12.68 23.65 -29.59
N LEU A 313 11.73 22.82 -30.00
CA LEU A 313 11.59 22.29 -31.34
C LEU A 313 10.21 22.58 -31.92
N ARG A 314 10.21 22.81 -33.23
CA ARG A 314 9.05 22.58 -34.09
C ARG A 314 9.14 21.15 -34.62
N VAL A 315 8.05 20.42 -34.49
CA VAL A 315 7.95 19.00 -34.82
C VAL A 315 6.90 18.81 -35.90
N ARG A 316 7.16 17.94 -36.87
CA ARG A 316 6.17 17.41 -37.81
C ARG A 316 6.15 15.89 -37.72
N LEU A 317 4.97 15.33 -37.48
CA LEU A 317 4.69 13.89 -37.50
C LEU A 317 3.82 13.57 -38.71
N ALA A 318 4.28 12.73 -39.62
CA ALA A 318 3.53 12.33 -40.81
C ALA A 318 3.51 10.80 -40.99
N PRO A 319 2.44 10.20 -41.53
CA PRO A 319 2.35 8.75 -41.69
C PRO A 319 3.46 8.21 -42.59
N ALA A 320 4.09 7.10 -42.18
CA ALA A 320 5.15 6.42 -42.93
C ALA A 320 4.86 4.92 -43.16
N GLY A 321 3.67 4.44 -42.79
CA GLY A 321 3.24 3.05 -42.92
C GLY A 321 2.20 2.68 -41.87
N GLU A 322 1.86 1.40 -41.76
CA GLU A 322 1.02 0.89 -40.68
C GLU A 322 1.80 0.93 -39.36
N ASN A 323 1.24 1.61 -38.33
CA ASN A 323 1.91 1.85 -37.04
C ASN A 323 3.31 2.47 -37.19
N ALA A 324 3.52 3.25 -38.25
CA ALA A 324 4.81 3.89 -38.53
C ALA A 324 4.63 5.36 -38.93
N LEU A 325 5.52 6.21 -38.44
CA LEU A 325 5.51 7.65 -38.71
C LEU A 325 6.91 8.18 -39.01
N SER A 326 6.98 9.27 -39.76
CA SER A 326 8.19 10.07 -39.93
C SER A 326 8.16 11.26 -38.96
N VAL A 327 9.31 11.59 -38.41
CA VAL A 327 9.48 12.69 -37.44
C VAL A 327 10.46 13.69 -38.02
N THR A 328 10.02 14.91 -38.27
CA THR A 328 10.89 16.02 -38.69
C THR A 328 11.05 17.00 -37.55
N LEU A 329 12.30 17.37 -37.22
CA LEU A 329 12.63 18.27 -36.12
C LEU A 329 13.31 19.53 -36.67
N ALA A 330 12.82 20.69 -36.27
CA ALA A 330 13.43 21.98 -36.55
C ALA A 330 13.53 22.82 -35.27
N ASP A 331 14.46 23.75 -35.21
CA ASP A 331 14.55 24.69 -34.09
C ASP A 331 13.42 25.74 -34.12
N GLN A 332 13.42 26.66 -33.15
CA GLN A 332 12.42 27.74 -33.05
C GLN A 332 12.40 28.68 -34.29
N SER A 333 13.49 28.77 -35.04
CA SER A 333 13.55 29.55 -36.29
C SER A 333 13.02 28.78 -37.50
N GLY A 334 12.80 27.47 -37.34
CA GLY A 334 12.45 26.56 -38.42
C GLY A 334 13.68 25.98 -39.14
N ALA A 335 14.89 26.20 -38.65
CA ALA A 335 16.08 25.59 -39.22
C ALA A 335 16.14 24.09 -38.84
N PRO A 336 16.58 23.20 -39.74
CA PRO A 336 16.57 21.77 -39.47
C PRO A 336 17.45 21.38 -38.27
N ALA A 337 16.85 20.68 -37.31
CA ALA A 337 17.51 20.18 -36.10
C ALA A 337 17.72 18.66 -36.12
N GLY A 338 17.01 17.93 -36.98
CA GLY A 338 17.14 16.49 -37.12
C GLY A 338 15.84 15.82 -37.56
N GLY A 339 15.76 14.51 -37.39
CA GLY A 339 14.56 13.74 -37.68
C GLY A 339 14.77 12.24 -37.63
N ILE A 340 13.67 11.53 -37.80
CA ILE A 340 13.59 10.07 -37.92
C ILE A 340 12.82 9.79 -39.21
N GLU A 341 13.45 9.12 -40.17
CA GLU A 341 12.84 8.81 -41.46
C GLU A 341 11.64 7.86 -41.29
N THR A 342 11.78 6.84 -40.44
CA THR A 342 10.68 5.95 -40.07
C THR A 342 10.81 5.54 -38.60
N LEU A 343 9.76 5.76 -37.82
CA LEU A 343 9.59 5.33 -36.45
C LEU A 343 8.41 4.37 -36.39
N THR A 344 8.67 3.10 -36.09
CA THR A 344 7.64 2.09 -35.88
C THR A 344 7.32 1.98 -34.39
N VAL A 345 6.04 1.98 -34.08
CA VAL A 345 5.52 1.81 -32.72
C VAL A 345 4.78 0.47 -32.59
N ALA A 346 4.74 -0.07 -31.37
CA ALA A 346 4.02 -1.30 -31.05
C ALA A 346 3.28 -1.14 -29.71
N PRO A 347 2.23 -1.94 -29.47
CA PRO A 347 1.57 -1.97 -28.17
C PRO A 347 2.56 -2.35 -27.07
N ALA A 348 2.45 -1.74 -25.89
CA ALA A 348 3.32 -2.08 -24.77
C ALA A 348 3.07 -3.51 -24.28
N ASP A 349 4.13 -4.26 -24.05
CA ASP A 349 4.05 -5.58 -23.41
C ASP A 349 3.97 -5.40 -21.90
N VAL A 350 2.75 -5.24 -21.39
CA VAL A 350 2.47 -5.00 -19.96
C VAL A 350 3.02 -6.14 -19.10
N ALA A 351 2.91 -7.39 -19.55
CA ALA A 351 3.40 -8.55 -18.82
C ALA A 351 4.93 -8.50 -18.70
N ARG A 352 5.63 -8.16 -19.80
CA ARG A 352 7.09 -8.01 -19.79
C ARG A 352 7.57 -6.83 -18.93
N LEU A 353 6.89 -5.69 -18.98
CA LEU A 353 7.20 -4.55 -18.11
C LEU A 353 6.96 -4.87 -16.62
N THR A 354 5.92 -5.64 -16.34
CA THR A 354 5.62 -6.15 -15.00
C THR A 354 6.75 -7.07 -14.53
N GLU A 355 7.21 -8.01 -15.36
CA GLU A 355 8.33 -8.89 -15.01
C GLU A 355 9.63 -8.10 -14.77
N LEU A 356 9.96 -7.13 -15.63
CA LEU A 356 11.20 -6.35 -15.54
C LEU A 356 11.21 -5.29 -14.43
N SER A 357 10.03 -4.86 -13.95
CA SER A 357 9.90 -3.91 -12.84
C SER A 357 10.00 -4.56 -11.47
N PHE A 358 10.05 -5.90 -11.41
CA PHE A 358 10.28 -6.58 -10.14
C PHE A 358 11.75 -6.41 -9.69
N ASP A 359 11.93 -5.64 -8.63
CA ASP A 359 13.15 -5.63 -7.84
C ASP A 359 12.83 -6.12 -6.42
N ARG A 360 13.65 -7.04 -5.92
CA ARG A 360 13.51 -7.61 -4.57
C ARG A 360 13.66 -6.53 -3.50
N GLN A 361 14.53 -5.55 -3.73
CA GLN A 361 14.77 -4.45 -2.78
C GLN A 361 13.58 -3.48 -2.76
N ASP A 362 12.92 -3.28 -3.91
CA ASP A 362 11.74 -2.42 -4.03
C ASP A 362 10.45 -3.08 -3.50
N SER A 363 10.48 -4.38 -3.22
CA SER A 363 9.28 -5.16 -2.84
C SER A 363 9.38 -5.85 -1.47
N LEU A 364 10.38 -5.46 -0.64
CA LEU A 364 10.57 -5.96 0.72
C LEU A 364 10.65 -4.78 1.70
N PHE A 365 9.72 -4.74 2.65
CA PHE A 365 9.57 -3.64 3.59
C PHE A 365 9.57 -4.08 5.06
N HIS A 366 9.71 -3.15 5.99
CA HIS A 366 9.37 -3.32 7.40
C HIS A 366 8.57 -2.11 7.91
N VAL A 367 8.00 -2.22 9.11
CA VAL A 367 7.32 -1.11 9.79
C VAL A 367 8.30 -0.40 10.70
N ASP A 368 8.51 0.89 10.47
CA ASP A 368 9.31 1.78 11.31
C ASP A 368 8.40 2.78 12.04
N TRP A 369 8.83 3.31 13.18
CA TRP A 369 8.07 4.24 14.01
C TRP A 369 8.71 5.63 13.97
N THR A 370 8.09 6.55 13.24
CA THR A 370 8.59 7.91 13.08
C THR A 370 8.05 8.82 14.18
N ALA A 371 8.93 9.57 14.84
CA ALA A 371 8.57 10.51 15.89
C ALA A 371 7.57 11.58 15.41
N LEU A 372 6.63 11.92 16.29
CA LEU A 372 5.71 13.04 16.14
C LEU A 372 6.01 14.11 17.20
N PRO A 373 5.75 15.39 16.91
CA PRO A 373 5.80 16.44 17.93
C PRO A 373 4.87 16.07 19.07
N THR A 374 5.38 16.11 20.30
CA THR A 374 4.55 15.88 21.49
C THR A 374 3.73 17.15 21.75
N PRO A 375 2.40 17.06 21.86
CA PRO A 375 1.58 18.23 22.17
C PRO A 375 1.97 18.84 23.53
N ASP A 376 2.21 20.14 23.57
CA ASP A 376 2.45 20.88 24.80
C ASP A 376 1.09 21.29 25.42
N GLY A 377 0.69 20.68 26.55
CA GLY A 377 -0.49 21.09 27.33
C GLY A 377 -1.45 19.96 27.73
N GLU A 378 -2.35 20.23 28.68
CA GLU A 378 -3.51 19.37 28.93
C GLU A 378 -4.46 19.43 27.73
N PRO A 379 -5.14 18.32 27.37
CA PRO A 379 -6.06 18.30 26.22
C PRO A 379 -7.19 19.32 26.39
N ASP A 380 -7.33 20.22 25.40
CA ASP A 380 -8.47 21.12 25.28
C ASP A 380 -9.69 20.33 24.74
N GLY A 381 -10.31 19.49 25.57
CA GLY A 381 -11.57 18.83 25.21
C GLY A 381 -12.03 17.71 26.16
N PRO A 382 -13.35 17.53 26.37
CA PRO A 382 -13.87 16.44 27.18
C PRO A 382 -13.64 15.08 26.50
N TYR A 383 -13.20 14.08 27.27
CA TYR A 383 -13.10 12.68 26.86
C TYR A 383 -13.76 11.78 27.91
N ALA A 384 -14.23 10.59 27.50
CA ALA A 384 -14.71 9.57 28.41
C ALA A 384 -13.74 8.37 28.43
N VAL A 385 -13.72 7.64 29.55
CA VAL A 385 -12.89 6.45 29.73
C VAL A 385 -13.78 5.22 29.91
N LEU A 386 -13.45 4.15 29.18
CA LEU A 386 -14.10 2.84 29.23
C LEU A 386 -13.10 1.83 29.81
N GLY A 387 -13.53 1.07 30.82
CA GLY A 387 -12.73 0.04 31.48
C GLY A 387 -12.31 0.42 32.90
N THR A 388 -11.00 0.45 33.17
CA THR A 388 -10.46 0.57 34.54
C THR A 388 -10.06 2.01 34.90
N GLY A 389 -10.56 2.52 36.02
CA GLY A 389 -10.29 3.86 36.55
C GLY A 389 -11.36 4.34 37.54
N ALA A 390 -11.09 5.38 38.33
CA ALA A 390 -12.04 5.90 39.33
C ALA A 390 -13.27 6.58 38.70
N ASP A 391 -13.11 7.14 37.50
CA ASP A 391 -14.15 7.83 36.72
C ASP A 391 -14.48 7.09 35.39
N ALA A 392 -14.11 5.82 35.28
CA ALA A 392 -14.32 5.02 34.07
C ALA A 392 -15.68 4.32 34.06
N SER A 393 -16.33 4.28 32.90
CA SER A 393 -17.53 3.46 32.69
C SER A 393 -17.13 2.00 32.50
N ALA A 394 -17.84 1.07 33.13
CA ALA A 394 -17.53 -0.36 33.05
C ALA A 394 -17.77 -0.93 31.65
N ASP A 395 -18.82 -0.44 30.96
CA ASP A 395 -19.16 -0.82 29.61
C ASP A 395 -19.82 0.32 28.81
N LEU A 396 -20.13 0.03 27.54
CA LEU A 396 -20.74 1.00 26.63
C LEU A 396 -22.20 1.31 27.01
N ASP A 397 -22.89 0.43 27.72
CA ASP A 397 -24.28 0.66 28.13
C ASP A 397 -24.34 1.63 29.31
N GLU A 398 -23.41 1.52 30.26
CA GLU A 398 -23.22 2.51 31.32
C GLU A 398 -22.82 3.87 30.74
N LEU A 399 -21.86 3.90 29.81
CA LEU A 399 -21.46 5.15 29.15
C LEU A 399 -22.64 5.81 28.42
N ALA A 400 -23.48 5.01 27.75
CA ALA A 400 -24.63 5.53 27.01
C ALA A 400 -25.84 5.87 27.88
N ALA A 401 -25.83 5.50 29.16
CA ALA A 401 -26.85 5.83 30.14
C ALA A 401 -26.53 7.11 30.94
N GLN A 402 -25.34 7.69 30.75
CA GLN A 402 -24.97 8.96 31.38
C GLN A 402 -25.74 10.14 30.76
N ASP A 403 -26.29 11.00 31.61
CA ASP A 403 -27.00 12.22 31.17
C ASP A 403 -25.99 13.23 30.59
N GLY A 404 -25.97 13.42 29.26
CA GLY A 404 -25.10 14.39 28.58
C GLY A 404 -24.83 14.07 27.11
N GLU A 405 -24.20 15.01 26.39
CA GLU A 405 -23.70 14.77 25.04
C GLU A 405 -22.40 13.95 25.11
N LEU A 406 -22.29 12.89 24.31
CA LEU A 406 -21.10 12.03 24.30
C LEU A 406 -19.88 12.80 23.81
N PRO A 407 -18.72 12.68 24.49
CA PRO A 407 -17.52 13.39 24.07
C PRO A 407 -17.05 12.90 22.69
N PRO A 408 -16.32 13.75 21.94
CA PRO A 408 -15.81 13.39 20.61
C PRO A 408 -14.85 12.20 20.64
N VAL A 409 -14.21 11.93 21.78
CA VAL A 409 -13.26 10.82 21.97
C VAL A 409 -13.62 9.99 23.20
N VAL A 410 -13.63 8.67 23.02
CA VAL A 410 -13.77 7.69 24.12
C VAL A 410 -12.53 6.80 24.14
N LEU A 411 -11.83 6.77 25.28
CA LEU A 411 -10.63 5.98 25.50
C LEU A 411 -11.02 4.63 26.09
N ALA A 412 -10.79 3.54 25.36
CA ALA A 412 -11.04 2.18 25.81
C ALA A 412 -9.73 1.46 26.12
N PHE A 413 -9.44 1.26 27.40
CA PHE A 413 -8.23 0.55 27.83
C PHE A 413 -8.42 -0.96 27.67
N VAL A 414 -7.54 -1.56 26.88
CA VAL A 414 -7.55 -3.00 26.61
C VAL A 414 -6.65 -3.68 27.64
N ASP A 415 -7.19 -3.95 28.82
CA ASP A 415 -6.48 -4.71 29.84
C ASP A 415 -6.20 -6.16 29.37
N PRO A 416 -5.00 -6.71 29.61
CA PRO A 416 -4.69 -8.10 29.32
C PRO A 416 -5.54 -9.04 30.18
N ALA A 417 -5.97 -10.17 29.60
CA ALA A 417 -6.76 -11.14 30.34
C ALA A 417 -5.91 -11.77 31.47
N PRO A 418 -6.50 -12.12 32.63
CA PRO A 418 -5.78 -12.66 33.79
C PRO A 418 -5.28 -14.12 33.61
N THR A 419 -5.30 -14.65 32.39
CA THR A 419 -4.99 -16.06 32.10
C THR A 419 -3.51 -16.24 31.73
N GLY A 420 -2.84 -17.23 32.32
CA GLY A 420 -1.47 -17.62 31.93
C GLY A 420 -1.38 -18.39 30.61
N ASP A 421 -2.51 -18.65 29.96
CA ASP A 421 -2.61 -19.25 28.62
C ASP A 421 -2.75 -18.14 27.58
N VAL A 422 -1.71 -17.95 26.76
CA VAL A 422 -1.60 -16.85 25.80
C VAL A 422 -2.69 -16.92 24.72
N PRO A 423 -2.90 -18.04 24.00
CA PRO A 423 -4.01 -18.16 23.06
C PRO A 423 -5.39 -17.84 23.66
N ALA A 424 -5.69 -18.31 24.88
CA ALA A 424 -6.95 -18.02 25.54
C ALA A 424 -7.09 -16.52 25.88
N SER A 425 -5.98 -15.87 26.29
CA SER A 425 -5.95 -14.42 26.53
C SER A 425 -6.25 -13.62 25.25
N VAL A 426 -5.67 -14.02 24.12
CA VAL A 426 -5.91 -13.40 22.81
C VAL A 426 -7.40 -13.51 22.43
N GLU A 427 -7.98 -14.71 22.53
CA GLU A 427 -9.39 -14.95 22.21
C GLU A 427 -10.32 -14.10 23.09
N HIS A 428 -10.10 -14.13 24.40
CA HIS A 428 -10.89 -13.35 25.35
C HIS A 428 -10.85 -11.85 25.05
N THR A 429 -9.64 -11.32 24.81
CA THR A 429 -9.42 -9.90 24.51
C THR A 429 -10.09 -9.51 23.21
N LEU A 430 -9.97 -10.32 22.15
CA LEU A 430 -10.61 -10.07 20.86
C LEU A 430 -12.14 -10.16 20.92
N HIS A 431 -12.73 -11.05 21.73
CA HIS A 431 -14.18 -11.06 21.93
C HIS A 431 -14.67 -9.77 22.58
N ARG A 432 -13.94 -9.25 23.57
CA ARG A 432 -14.26 -7.97 24.19
C ARG A 432 -14.21 -6.84 23.17
N VAL A 433 -13.13 -6.76 22.40
CA VAL A 433 -12.96 -5.74 21.34
C VAL A 433 -14.04 -5.88 20.26
N LEU A 434 -14.37 -7.10 19.83
CA LEU A 434 -15.46 -7.36 18.87
C LEU A 434 -16.81 -6.84 19.38
N ARG A 435 -17.14 -7.09 20.66
CA ARG A 435 -18.39 -6.59 21.25
C ARG A 435 -18.41 -5.06 21.29
N TRP A 436 -17.30 -4.43 21.66
CA TRP A 436 -17.18 -2.97 21.65
C TRP A 436 -17.33 -2.39 20.25
N THR A 437 -16.60 -2.90 19.26
CA THR A 437 -16.66 -2.37 17.89
C THR A 437 -18.04 -2.58 17.25
N ARG A 438 -18.67 -3.74 17.45
CA ARG A 438 -20.04 -3.99 16.95
C ARG A 438 -21.04 -3.04 17.60
N ARG A 439 -21.03 -2.92 18.93
CA ARG A 439 -21.93 -2.01 19.65
C ARG A 439 -21.72 -0.55 19.23
N TRP A 440 -20.46 -0.13 19.08
CA TRP A 440 -20.09 1.21 18.65
C TRP A 440 -20.60 1.56 17.25
N LEU A 441 -20.60 0.59 16.34
CA LEU A 441 -21.06 0.80 14.96
C LEU A 441 -22.59 0.76 14.84
N THR A 442 -23.26 -0.11 15.59
CA THR A 442 -24.71 -0.31 15.49
C THR A 442 -25.52 0.75 16.26
N ASP A 443 -24.98 1.36 17.31
CA ASP A 443 -25.70 2.36 18.11
C ASP A 443 -25.44 3.79 17.59
N GLU A 444 -26.48 4.46 17.11
CA GLU A 444 -26.39 5.80 16.52
C GLU A 444 -25.90 6.87 17.50
N ARG A 445 -26.05 6.65 18.81
CA ARG A 445 -25.54 7.59 19.83
C ARG A 445 -24.03 7.79 19.72
N PHE A 446 -23.30 6.76 19.31
CA PHE A 446 -21.83 6.82 19.13
C PHE A 446 -21.40 7.29 17.74
N ALA A 447 -22.31 7.67 16.84
CA ALA A 447 -21.96 8.10 15.47
C ALA A 447 -21.20 9.44 15.43
N GLY A 448 -21.30 10.24 16.50
CA GLY A 448 -20.56 11.49 16.68
C GLY A 448 -19.14 11.32 17.20
N SER A 449 -18.81 10.17 17.79
CA SER A 449 -17.60 9.97 18.59
C SER A 449 -16.61 8.99 17.93
N ARG A 450 -15.34 9.10 18.33
CA ARG A 450 -14.26 8.19 17.96
C ARG A 450 -13.88 7.30 19.14
N LEU A 451 -13.81 6.00 18.93
CA LEU A 451 -13.33 5.03 19.93
C LEU A 451 -11.82 4.83 19.77
N ALA A 452 -11.04 5.28 20.74
CA ALA A 452 -9.59 5.07 20.80
C ALA A 452 -9.29 3.84 21.68
N LEU A 453 -8.84 2.76 21.07
CA LEU A 453 -8.41 1.56 21.79
C LEU A 453 -6.96 1.75 22.24
N VAL A 454 -6.77 1.68 23.55
CA VAL A 454 -5.48 1.87 24.21
C VAL A 454 -4.93 0.51 24.62
N THR A 455 -3.80 0.12 24.05
CA THR A 455 -3.08 -1.12 24.37
C THR A 455 -1.79 -0.81 25.12
N GLU A 456 -1.21 -1.85 25.73
CA GLU A 456 0.09 -1.77 26.38
C GLU A 456 1.05 -2.78 25.72
N ASN A 457 2.23 -2.31 25.32
CA ASN A 457 3.32 -3.10 24.76
C ASN A 457 2.91 -3.98 23.55
N ALA A 458 2.07 -3.51 22.62
CA ALA A 458 1.67 -4.28 21.44
C ALA A 458 2.83 -4.60 20.48
N PHE A 459 3.92 -3.83 20.56
CA PHE A 459 5.11 -3.95 19.72
C PHE A 459 6.35 -4.02 20.59
N HIS A 460 7.41 -4.65 20.08
CA HIS A 460 8.67 -4.68 20.80
C HIS A 460 9.25 -3.27 21.03
N ASP A 461 9.77 -3.05 22.23
CA ASP A 461 10.52 -1.87 22.64
C ASP A 461 11.82 -2.29 23.33
N ASP A 462 12.95 -2.00 22.70
CA ASP A 462 14.29 -2.25 23.28
C ASP A 462 14.46 -1.52 24.63
N ALA A 463 13.81 -0.36 24.81
CA ALA A 463 13.91 0.42 26.04
C ALA A 463 13.09 -0.17 27.20
N ALA A 464 12.01 -0.91 26.92
CA ALA A 464 11.14 -1.50 27.95
C ALA A 464 11.66 -2.85 28.49
N GLY A 465 12.59 -3.50 27.79
CA GLY A 465 13.21 -4.76 28.23
C GLY A 465 12.23 -5.95 28.37
N ARG A 466 11.02 -5.84 27.79
CA ARG A 466 9.99 -6.91 27.74
C ARG A 466 9.59 -7.17 26.28
N GLY A 467 9.24 -8.42 25.98
CA GLY A 467 8.65 -8.79 24.68
C GLY A 467 7.23 -8.21 24.51
N PRO A 468 6.71 -8.14 23.28
CA PRO A 468 5.38 -7.59 23.02
C PRO A 468 4.26 -8.44 23.64
N ASP A 469 3.17 -7.79 24.06
CA ASP A 469 1.92 -8.45 24.41
C ASP A 469 1.21 -8.92 23.12
N LEU A 470 1.10 -10.23 22.99
CA LEU A 470 0.51 -10.89 21.83
C LEU A 470 -1.00 -10.68 21.70
N ALA A 471 -1.71 -10.44 22.80
CA ALA A 471 -3.13 -10.07 22.76
C ALA A 471 -3.30 -8.65 22.22
N ALA A 472 -2.45 -7.73 22.68
CA ALA A 472 -2.41 -6.36 22.16
C ALA A 472 -2.06 -6.34 20.66
N ALA A 473 -1.04 -7.09 20.22
CA ALA A 473 -0.70 -7.21 18.80
C ALA A 473 -1.89 -7.71 17.96
N ALA A 474 -2.64 -8.71 18.44
CA ALA A 474 -3.83 -9.21 17.73
C ALA A 474 -4.95 -8.16 17.64
N VAL A 475 -5.16 -7.37 18.70
CA VAL A 475 -6.13 -6.24 18.69
C VAL A 475 -5.75 -5.20 17.65
N TRP A 476 -4.47 -4.87 17.52
CA TRP A 476 -4.00 -3.95 16.48
C TRP A 476 -4.36 -4.43 15.07
N GLY A 477 -4.12 -5.72 14.77
CA GLY A 477 -4.53 -6.31 13.50
C GLY A 477 -6.05 -6.21 13.25
N PHE A 478 -6.85 -6.54 14.25
CA PHE A 478 -8.32 -6.47 14.16
C PHE A 478 -8.81 -5.05 13.86
N VAL A 479 -8.34 -4.08 14.64
CA VAL A 479 -8.83 -2.69 14.58
C VAL A 479 -8.33 -1.98 13.32
N ARG A 480 -7.14 -2.32 12.81
CA ARG A 480 -6.67 -1.82 11.50
C ARG A 480 -7.66 -2.14 10.38
N SER A 481 -8.16 -3.37 10.32
CA SER A 481 -9.22 -3.72 9.36
C SER A 481 -10.52 -2.96 9.65
N ALA A 482 -10.92 -2.81 10.92
CA ALA A 482 -12.09 -2.01 11.29
C ALA A 482 -11.96 -0.52 10.88
N GLN A 483 -10.75 0.05 10.92
CA GLN A 483 -10.45 1.39 10.43
C GLN A 483 -10.62 1.50 8.92
N THR A 484 -10.20 0.48 8.15
CA THR A 484 -10.42 0.45 6.70
C THR A 484 -11.90 0.33 6.33
N GLU A 485 -12.69 -0.39 7.13
CA GLU A 485 -14.14 -0.49 6.97
C GLU A 485 -14.86 0.82 7.33
N ASN A 486 -14.42 1.46 8.41
CA ASN A 486 -15.07 2.64 8.99
C ASN A 486 -14.06 3.76 9.30
N PRO A 487 -13.61 4.50 8.25
CA PRO A 487 -12.64 5.57 8.42
C PRO A 487 -13.09 6.62 9.44
N GLY A 488 -12.17 7.04 10.32
CA GLY A 488 -12.43 8.06 11.34
C GLY A 488 -13.18 7.59 12.59
N ARG A 489 -13.76 6.38 12.62
CA ARG A 489 -14.52 5.86 13.78
C ARG A 489 -13.64 5.27 14.88
N PHE A 490 -12.42 4.83 14.56
CA PHE A 490 -11.51 4.14 15.48
C PHE A 490 -10.10 4.72 15.47
N ALA A 491 -9.43 4.67 16.62
CA ALA A 491 -7.99 4.94 16.75
C ALA A 491 -7.30 3.87 17.58
N LEU A 492 -6.00 3.68 17.34
CA LEU A 492 -5.13 2.78 18.09
C LEU A 492 -4.02 3.58 18.76
N ILE A 493 -3.84 3.37 20.07
CA ILE A 493 -2.78 3.99 20.86
C ILE A 493 -2.10 2.89 21.66
N ASP A 494 -0.81 2.67 21.43
CA ASP A 494 0.00 1.74 22.23
C ASP A 494 0.86 2.51 23.24
N THR A 495 1.00 1.99 24.45
CA THR A 495 1.81 2.61 25.51
C THR A 495 2.82 1.60 26.06
N ASP A 496 3.93 2.09 26.60
CA ASP A 496 4.92 1.26 27.31
C ASP A 496 4.58 0.97 28.79
N GLY A 497 3.39 1.39 29.25
CA GLY A 497 2.92 1.20 30.61
C GLY A 497 3.47 2.21 31.65
N HIS A 498 4.43 3.07 31.28
CA HIS A 498 4.96 4.09 32.19
C HIS A 498 3.90 5.18 32.47
N GLU A 499 3.86 5.68 33.71
CA GLU A 499 2.90 6.71 34.13
C GLU A 499 2.99 7.98 33.26
N ALA A 500 4.21 8.41 32.90
CA ALA A 500 4.44 9.54 32.01
C ALA A 500 3.85 9.32 30.61
N SER A 501 3.97 8.10 30.06
CA SER A 501 3.38 7.74 28.76
C SER A 501 1.86 7.65 28.85
N ARG A 502 1.31 7.11 29.95
CA ARG A 502 -0.13 7.03 30.18
C ARG A 502 -0.77 8.41 30.30
N ALA A 503 -0.09 9.39 30.89
CA ALA A 503 -0.56 10.77 30.99
C ALA A 503 -0.72 11.45 29.61
N LEU A 504 0.01 10.99 28.59
CA LEU A 504 -0.06 11.54 27.23
C LEU A 504 -1.19 10.93 26.38
N VAL A 505 -1.84 9.85 26.82
CA VAL A 505 -2.88 9.15 26.03
C VAL A 505 -4.04 10.08 25.60
N PRO A 506 -4.61 10.93 26.47
CA PRO A 506 -5.65 11.87 26.05
C PRO A 506 -5.18 12.86 24.98
N ALA A 507 -3.99 13.45 25.15
CA ALA A 507 -3.40 14.39 24.20
C ALA A 507 -3.09 13.71 22.85
N ALA A 508 -2.57 12.47 22.89
CA ALA A 508 -2.34 11.65 21.71
C ALA A 508 -3.64 11.37 20.95
N ALA A 509 -4.72 11.02 21.65
CA ALA A 509 -6.01 10.76 21.03
C ALA A 509 -6.61 11.98 20.32
N ALA A 510 -6.33 13.19 20.82
CA ALA A 510 -6.78 14.46 20.26
C ALA A 510 -6.05 14.88 18.98
N THR A 511 -4.88 14.31 18.66
CA THR A 511 -4.13 14.63 17.43
C THR A 511 -4.88 14.28 16.14
N GLY A 512 -5.92 13.44 16.22
CA GLY A 512 -6.65 12.96 15.06
C GLY A 512 -5.94 11.83 14.29
N GLU A 513 -4.69 11.48 14.64
CA GLU A 513 -3.98 10.36 14.03
C GLU A 513 -4.69 9.03 14.30
N ALA A 514 -4.63 8.12 13.32
CA ALA A 514 -5.34 6.84 13.39
C ALA A 514 -4.58 5.79 14.22
N GLN A 515 -3.25 5.86 14.25
CA GLN A 515 -2.37 4.88 14.90
C GLN A 515 -1.19 5.60 15.54
N LEU A 516 -1.01 5.40 16.84
CA LEU A 516 0.02 6.07 17.64
C LEU A 516 0.69 5.08 18.59
N ARG A 517 1.96 5.33 18.89
CA ARG A 517 2.71 4.67 19.95
C ARG A 517 3.35 5.72 20.85
N ILE A 518 3.24 5.52 22.17
CA ILE A 518 3.84 6.35 23.20
C ILE A 518 4.87 5.50 23.95
N GLY A 519 6.15 5.78 23.73
CA GLY A 519 7.25 5.10 24.40
C GLY A 519 8.18 6.12 25.05
N SER A 520 8.53 5.92 26.32
CA SER A 520 9.40 6.83 27.09
C SER A 520 8.96 8.30 27.03
N GLY A 521 7.65 8.56 27.00
CA GLY A 521 7.08 9.91 26.91
C GLY A 521 7.15 10.59 25.53
N ALA A 522 7.48 9.86 24.45
CA ALA A 522 7.51 10.38 23.09
C ALA A 522 6.43 9.72 22.21
N LEU A 523 5.75 10.53 21.37
CA LEU A 523 4.77 10.05 20.39
C LEU A 523 5.46 9.64 19.09
N SER A 524 4.97 8.58 18.48
CA SER A 524 5.37 8.14 17.14
C SER A 524 4.19 7.55 16.36
N THR A 525 4.29 7.56 15.04
CA THR A 525 3.33 6.95 14.11
C THR A 525 4.03 5.91 13.25
N PRO A 526 3.36 4.80 12.89
CA PRO A 526 4.01 3.75 12.11
C PRO A 526 4.09 4.17 10.64
N ARG A 527 5.17 3.74 9.97
CA ARG A 527 5.45 3.99 8.55
C ARG A 527 6.06 2.76 7.90
N LEU A 528 5.79 2.55 6.62
CA LEU A 528 6.41 1.47 5.84
C LEU A 528 7.70 1.97 5.17
N THR A 529 8.80 1.26 5.39
CA THR A 529 10.15 1.58 4.88
C THR A 529 10.78 0.35 4.24
N HIS A 530 11.70 0.55 3.28
CA HIS A 530 12.39 -0.57 2.63
C HIS A 530 13.29 -1.33 3.63
N ALA A 531 13.23 -2.66 3.60
CA ALA A 531 14.06 -3.49 4.46
C ALA A 531 15.50 -3.52 3.91
N ALA A 532 16.49 -3.23 4.76
CA ALA A 532 17.89 -3.30 4.37
C ALA A 532 18.37 -4.76 4.32
N ALA A 533 18.98 -5.17 3.20
CA ALA A 533 19.63 -6.47 3.10
C ALA A 533 20.93 -6.49 3.93
N ARG A 534 21.18 -7.58 4.68
CA ARG A 534 22.50 -7.82 5.28
C ARG A 534 23.53 -8.20 4.20
N PRO A 535 24.81 -7.85 4.37
CA PRO A 535 25.89 -8.47 3.59
C PRO A 535 25.86 -10.00 3.74
N ALA A 536 26.10 -10.71 2.64
CA ALA A 536 25.84 -12.14 2.45
C ALA A 536 26.57 -13.11 3.41
N ASP A 537 27.50 -12.63 4.25
CA ASP A 537 28.40 -13.48 5.05
C ASP A 537 27.80 -14.06 6.35
N ALA A 538 26.48 -13.92 6.59
CA ALA A 538 25.86 -14.41 7.83
C ALA A 538 24.36 -14.72 7.71
N ALA A 539 23.91 -15.39 6.65
CA ALA A 539 22.53 -15.86 6.57
C ALA A 539 22.35 -17.17 7.40
N PRO A 540 21.35 -17.26 8.29
CA PRO A 540 20.99 -18.54 8.90
C PRO A 540 20.36 -19.44 7.83
N GLY A 541 21.06 -20.52 7.44
CA GLY A 541 20.49 -21.55 6.58
C GLY A 541 19.38 -22.35 7.29
N LEU A 542 18.53 -23.05 6.53
CA LEU A 542 17.50 -23.96 7.04
C LEU A 542 18.05 -25.19 7.79
N GLY A 543 19.36 -25.25 7.99
CA GLY A 543 20.08 -26.39 8.54
C GLY A 543 20.18 -27.55 7.54
N THR A 544 20.79 -28.65 7.98
CA THR A 544 20.92 -29.89 7.20
C THR A 544 19.95 -31.00 7.65
N GLY A 545 19.08 -30.70 8.61
CA GLY A 545 18.12 -31.65 9.18
C GLY A 545 16.75 -31.61 8.49
N THR A 546 15.72 -31.95 9.26
CA THR A 546 14.33 -31.97 8.78
C THR A 546 13.69 -30.59 8.82
N VAL A 547 12.97 -30.24 7.75
CA VAL A 547 12.15 -29.02 7.69
C VAL A 547 10.67 -29.41 7.79
N LEU A 548 9.98 -28.85 8.80
CA LEU A 548 8.54 -29.01 8.99
C LEU A 548 7.78 -27.88 8.28
N ILE A 549 6.84 -28.21 7.40
CA ILE A 549 5.93 -27.25 6.76
C ILE A 549 4.48 -27.57 7.13
N THR A 550 3.87 -26.72 7.96
CA THR A 550 2.44 -26.83 8.27
C THR A 550 1.60 -26.14 7.19
N GLY A 551 0.46 -26.71 6.83
CA GLY A 551 -0.23 -26.33 5.59
C GLY A 551 0.54 -26.73 4.33
N GLY A 552 1.43 -27.72 4.43
CA GLY A 552 2.41 -28.07 3.39
C GLY A 552 1.88 -28.86 2.20
N THR A 553 0.62 -29.32 2.22
CA THR A 553 0.07 -30.22 1.19
C THR A 553 -0.60 -29.51 0.01
N SER A 554 -0.84 -28.19 0.08
CA SER A 554 -1.46 -27.39 -0.99
C SER A 554 -0.99 -25.93 -0.96
N GLY A 555 -1.38 -25.16 -1.98
CA GLY A 555 -1.10 -23.71 -2.08
C GLY A 555 0.38 -23.35 -1.89
N LEU A 556 0.62 -22.28 -1.10
CA LEU A 556 1.96 -21.74 -0.82
C LEU A 556 2.87 -22.75 -0.12
N GLY A 557 2.34 -23.60 0.76
CA GLY A 557 3.14 -24.61 1.48
C GLY A 557 3.76 -25.65 0.54
N ALA A 558 2.97 -26.14 -0.43
CA ALA A 558 3.45 -27.09 -1.43
C ALA A 558 4.44 -26.45 -2.42
N MET A 559 4.19 -25.20 -2.81
CA MET A 559 5.10 -24.44 -3.66
C MET A 559 6.45 -24.19 -2.98
N LEU A 560 6.43 -23.82 -1.71
CA LEU A 560 7.64 -23.62 -0.93
C LEU A 560 8.40 -24.94 -0.75
N ALA A 561 7.72 -26.06 -0.48
CA ALA A 561 8.35 -27.37 -0.40
C ALA A 561 9.19 -27.70 -1.64
N ARG A 562 8.68 -27.41 -2.85
CA ARG A 562 9.42 -27.56 -4.12
C ARG A 562 10.65 -26.66 -4.17
N HIS A 563 10.46 -25.39 -3.85
CA HIS A 563 11.53 -24.41 -3.86
C HIS A 563 12.66 -24.79 -2.89
N LEU A 564 12.33 -25.26 -1.69
CA LEU A 564 13.34 -25.67 -0.70
C LEU A 564 14.17 -26.87 -1.16
N VAL A 565 13.58 -27.85 -1.84
CA VAL A 565 14.30 -29.01 -2.37
C VAL A 565 15.20 -28.61 -3.55
N ALA A 566 14.68 -27.77 -4.44
CA ALA A 566 15.38 -27.37 -5.67
C ALA A 566 16.48 -26.32 -5.44
N ARG A 567 16.17 -25.26 -4.68
CA ARG A 567 17.03 -24.08 -4.47
C ARG A 567 17.90 -24.18 -3.23
N HIS A 568 17.33 -24.63 -2.12
CA HIS A 568 18.00 -24.68 -0.80
C HIS A 568 18.60 -26.05 -0.48
N GLY A 569 18.40 -27.04 -1.36
CA GLY A 569 18.99 -28.37 -1.21
C GLY A 569 18.44 -29.17 -0.04
N VAL A 570 17.24 -28.83 0.48
CA VAL A 570 16.61 -29.58 1.57
C VAL A 570 16.35 -31.02 1.14
N ARG A 571 16.67 -31.98 2.02
CA ARG A 571 16.56 -33.43 1.74
C ARG A 571 15.64 -34.18 2.69
N SER A 572 15.18 -33.57 3.78
CA SER A 572 14.20 -34.18 4.68
C SER A 572 13.07 -33.19 4.95
N LEU A 573 11.85 -33.56 4.59
CA LEU A 573 10.65 -32.74 4.73
C LEU A 573 9.56 -33.49 5.49
N VAL A 574 8.93 -32.79 6.44
CA VAL A 574 7.67 -33.22 7.05
C VAL A 574 6.61 -32.20 6.64
N LEU A 575 5.64 -32.62 5.84
CA LEU A 575 4.52 -31.79 5.39
C LEU A 575 3.28 -32.16 6.17
N THR A 576 2.60 -31.18 6.76
CA THR A 576 1.39 -31.46 7.55
C THR A 576 0.19 -30.65 7.12
N SER A 577 -0.97 -31.27 7.24
CA SER A 577 -2.27 -30.62 7.12
C SER A 577 -3.32 -31.48 7.83
N ARG A 578 -4.53 -30.95 8.07
CA ARG A 578 -5.62 -31.73 8.69
C ARG A 578 -5.97 -33.00 7.90
N ARG A 579 -5.84 -32.95 6.57
CA ARG A 579 -6.10 -34.09 5.66
C ARG A 579 -4.88 -35.01 5.50
N GLY A 580 -3.66 -34.51 5.72
CA GLY A 580 -2.43 -35.28 5.57
C GLY A 580 -2.34 -35.96 4.20
N ALA A 581 -2.09 -37.27 4.21
CA ALA A 581 -1.96 -38.09 3.00
C ALA A 581 -3.26 -38.18 2.17
N ASP A 582 -4.42 -37.92 2.77
CA ASP A 582 -5.72 -37.93 2.10
C ASP A 582 -6.02 -36.64 1.33
N ALA A 583 -5.13 -35.64 1.37
CA ALA A 583 -5.27 -34.45 0.55
C ALA A 583 -5.07 -34.80 -0.94
N PRO A 584 -5.92 -34.32 -1.87
CA PRO A 584 -5.86 -34.71 -3.29
C PRO A 584 -4.49 -34.50 -3.95
N ALA A 585 -3.76 -33.45 -3.54
CA ALA A 585 -2.44 -33.11 -4.06
C ALA A 585 -1.26 -33.80 -3.33
N ALA A 586 -1.49 -34.53 -2.24
CA ALA A 586 -0.42 -35.07 -1.39
C ALA A 586 0.42 -36.16 -2.08
N ALA A 587 -0.22 -37.15 -2.70
CA ALA A 587 0.50 -38.25 -3.35
C ALA A 587 1.35 -37.78 -4.56
N PRO A 588 0.83 -36.94 -5.49
CA PRO A 588 1.64 -36.34 -6.54
C PRO A 588 2.81 -35.51 -6.01
N LEU A 589 2.57 -34.66 -5.01
CA LEU A 589 3.61 -33.80 -4.41
C LEU A 589 4.73 -34.64 -3.78
N ARG A 590 4.38 -35.69 -3.02
CA ARG A 590 5.38 -36.60 -2.43
C ARG A 590 6.23 -37.26 -3.51
N ALA A 591 5.62 -37.77 -4.58
CA ALA A 591 6.34 -38.43 -5.67
C ALA A 591 7.31 -37.46 -6.37
N GLU A 592 6.86 -36.24 -6.65
CA GLU A 592 7.66 -35.17 -7.26
C GLU A 592 8.89 -34.82 -6.41
N LEU A 593 8.69 -34.53 -5.12
CA LEU A 593 9.78 -34.16 -4.21
C LEU A 593 10.74 -35.33 -3.94
N THR A 594 10.23 -36.56 -3.90
CA THR A 594 11.06 -37.77 -3.77
C THR A 594 11.92 -37.99 -5.02
N ALA A 595 11.36 -37.76 -6.22
CA ALA A 595 12.12 -37.81 -7.47
C ALA A 595 13.21 -36.72 -7.54
N ALA A 596 12.97 -35.57 -6.91
CA ALA A 596 13.96 -34.50 -6.73
C ALA A 596 15.00 -34.78 -5.62
N GLY A 597 14.93 -35.95 -4.97
CA GLY A 597 15.93 -36.43 -4.02
C GLY A 597 15.65 -36.12 -2.54
N ALA A 598 14.44 -35.70 -2.17
CA ALA A 598 14.06 -35.47 -0.77
C ALA A 598 13.28 -36.65 -0.17
N ALA A 599 13.57 -37.01 1.08
CA ALA A 599 12.72 -37.85 1.90
C ALA A 599 11.54 -37.02 2.42
N VAL A 600 10.32 -37.36 1.98
CA VAL A 600 9.11 -36.59 2.32
C VAL A 600 8.12 -37.45 3.09
N GLU A 601 7.79 -37.00 4.30
CA GLU A 601 6.72 -37.55 5.11
C GLU A 601 5.52 -36.60 5.10
N ILE A 602 4.32 -37.11 4.83
CA ILE A 602 3.09 -36.33 4.86
C ILE A 602 2.22 -36.84 6.01
N VAL A 603 2.01 -36.00 7.03
CA VAL A 603 1.33 -36.39 8.27
C VAL A 603 0.02 -35.63 8.43
N ALA A 604 -1.06 -36.35 8.73
CA ALA A 604 -2.32 -35.75 9.13
C ALA A 604 -2.17 -35.18 10.55
N CYS A 605 -2.24 -33.86 10.70
CA CYS A 605 -2.06 -33.18 11.98
C CYS A 605 -2.92 -31.91 12.01
N ASP A 606 -3.73 -31.78 13.06
CA ASP A 606 -4.36 -30.50 13.39
C ASP A 606 -3.42 -29.73 14.33
N ILE A 607 -2.79 -28.68 13.80
CA ILE A 607 -1.84 -27.87 14.55
C ILE A 607 -2.49 -27.09 15.71
N SER A 608 -3.82 -26.94 15.71
CA SER A 608 -4.56 -26.33 16.82
C SER A 608 -4.70 -27.26 18.03
N SER A 609 -4.29 -28.54 17.92
CA SER A 609 -4.22 -29.48 19.03
C SER A 609 -2.78 -29.68 19.49
N ARG A 610 -2.49 -29.30 20.74
CA ARG A 610 -1.15 -29.42 21.32
C ARG A 610 -0.62 -30.86 21.31
N ASP A 611 -1.47 -31.83 21.63
CA ASP A 611 -1.10 -33.24 21.67
C ASP A 611 -0.78 -33.79 20.27
N ALA A 612 -1.52 -33.34 19.25
CA ALA A 612 -1.24 -33.71 17.86
C ALA A 612 0.10 -33.16 17.38
N VAL A 613 0.45 -31.92 17.76
CA VAL A 613 1.76 -31.31 17.45
C VAL A 613 2.88 -32.02 18.21
N ALA A 614 2.68 -32.36 19.48
CA ALA A 614 3.68 -33.11 20.26
C ALA A 614 3.94 -34.50 19.66
N GLY A 615 2.89 -35.21 19.23
CA GLY A 615 3.01 -36.49 18.53
C GLY A 615 3.77 -36.37 17.21
N LEU A 616 3.45 -35.35 16.41
CA LEU A 616 4.15 -35.03 15.16
C LEU A 616 5.65 -34.78 15.39
N LEU A 617 6.01 -33.96 16.38
CA LEU A 617 7.41 -33.63 16.67
C LEU A 617 8.20 -34.84 17.20
N THR A 618 7.55 -35.71 17.97
CA THR A 618 8.16 -36.94 18.49
C THR A 618 8.45 -37.96 17.38
N ALA A 619 7.68 -37.93 16.29
CA ALA A 619 7.87 -38.83 15.15
C ALA A 619 9.08 -38.45 14.27
N VAL A 620 9.64 -37.24 14.41
CA VAL A 620 10.79 -36.80 13.62
C VAL A 620 12.03 -37.66 13.97
N PRO A 621 12.70 -38.29 12.98
CA PRO A 621 13.85 -39.15 13.24
C PRO A 621 15.00 -38.41 13.93
N ARG A 622 15.59 -39.02 14.97
CA ARG A 622 16.75 -38.42 15.69
C ARG A 622 18.00 -38.30 14.81
N GLU A 623 18.10 -39.10 13.76
CA GLU A 623 19.20 -39.09 12.78
C GLU A 623 19.15 -37.83 11.89
N HIS A 624 17.95 -37.27 11.71
CA HIS A 624 17.69 -36.04 10.97
C HIS A 624 16.84 -35.12 11.87
N PRO A 625 17.44 -34.46 12.87
CA PRO A 625 16.69 -33.65 13.82
C PRO A 625 15.97 -32.50 13.09
N LEU A 626 14.88 -32.03 13.69
CA LEU A 626 14.17 -30.86 13.19
C LEU A 626 15.07 -29.62 13.27
N THR A 627 15.35 -28.98 12.13
CA THR A 627 16.18 -27.77 12.06
C THR A 627 15.39 -26.52 11.71
N ALA A 628 14.26 -26.66 11.01
CA ALA A 628 13.42 -25.52 10.66
C ALA A 628 11.93 -25.84 10.72
N VAL A 629 11.16 -24.82 11.10
CA VAL A 629 9.69 -24.84 11.07
C VAL A 629 9.21 -23.72 10.16
N ILE A 630 8.29 -24.04 9.25
CA ILE A 630 7.60 -23.07 8.40
C ILE A 630 6.09 -23.23 8.59
N HIS A 631 5.46 -22.18 9.09
CA HIS A 631 4.06 -22.17 9.43
C HIS A 631 3.22 -21.50 8.34
N CYS A 632 2.66 -22.30 7.41
CA CYS A 632 1.75 -21.84 6.36
C CYS A 632 0.27 -22.19 6.62
N ALA A 633 -0.05 -22.79 7.77
CA ALA A 633 -1.43 -23.15 8.08
C ALA A 633 -2.29 -21.89 8.31
N GLY A 634 -3.49 -21.88 7.74
CA GLY A 634 -4.42 -20.76 7.88
C GLY A 634 -5.80 -21.12 7.36
N MET A 635 -6.77 -20.28 7.72
CA MET A 635 -8.16 -20.34 7.29
C MET A 635 -8.63 -18.91 7.04
N LEU A 636 -9.50 -18.72 6.04
CA LEU A 636 -10.22 -17.48 5.82
C LEU A 636 -11.70 -17.71 6.13
N ASP A 637 -12.31 -16.71 6.73
CA ASP A 637 -13.75 -16.62 6.94
C ASP A 637 -14.11 -15.13 7.01
N ASP A 638 -14.03 -14.48 5.86
CA ASP A 638 -14.10 -13.02 5.74
C ASP A 638 -15.52 -12.50 6.03
N GLY A 639 -15.58 -11.33 6.66
CA GLY A 639 -16.82 -10.64 7.01
C GLY A 639 -16.54 -9.28 7.61
N VAL A 640 -17.42 -8.32 7.31
CA VAL A 640 -17.40 -6.99 7.95
C VAL A 640 -17.59 -7.13 9.45
N VAL A 641 -16.99 -6.22 10.23
CA VAL A 641 -16.97 -6.27 11.70
C VAL A 641 -18.35 -6.44 12.31
N GLU A 642 -19.38 -5.79 11.76
CA GLU A 642 -20.76 -5.87 12.25
C GLU A 642 -21.37 -7.28 12.18
N ALA A 643 -20.95 -8.08 11.19
CA ALA A 643 -21.43 -9.41 10.91
C ALA A 643 -20.54 -10.53 11.51
N LEU A 644 -19.40 -10.18 12.14
CA LEU A 644 -18.51 -11.15 12.76
C LEU A 644 -19.09 -11.65 14.09
N THR A 645 -19.03 -12.97 14.28
CA THR A 645 -19.37 -13.65 15.54
C THR A 645 -18.10 -14.16 16.22
N GLU A 646 -18.17 -14.39 17.53
CA GLU A 646 -17.05 -14.93 18.32
C GLU A 646 -16.59 -16.29 17.76
N ASP A 647 -17.50 -17.15 17.33
CA ASP A 647 -17.18 -18.45 16.72
C ASP A 647 -16.40 -18.32 15.41
N ARG A 648 -16.81 -17.38 14.53
CA ARG A 648 -16.09 -17.11 13.26
C ARG A 648 -14.70 -16.53 13.52
N VAL A 649 -14.56 -15.69 14.54
CA VAL A 649 -13.25 -15.19 14.99
C VAL A 649 -12.37 -16.36 15.46
N ASN A 650 -12.87 -17.20 16.38
CA ASN A 650 -12.13 -18.33 16.95
C ASN A 650 -11.68 -19.33 15.88
N ALA A 651 -12.54 -19.63 14.90
CA ALA A 651 -12.22 -20.54 13.81
C ALA A 651 -11.02 -20.06 12.97
N VAL A 652 -10.93 -18.75 12.70
CA VAL A 652 -9.82 -18.14 11.94
C VAL A 652 -8.56 -18.00 12.78
N LEU A 653 -8.69 -17.70 14.09
CA LEU A 653 -7.56 -17.62 15.00
C LEU A 653 -6.91 -18.99 15.25
N ALA A 654 -7.70 -20.06 15.39
CA ALA A 654 -7.21 -21.38 15.80
C ALA A 654 -5.94 -21.86 15.08
N PRO A 655 -5.84 -21.85 13.74
CA PRO A 655 -4.65 -22.36 13.07
C PRO A 655 -3.41 -21.47 13.24
N LYS A 656 -3.56 -20.14 13.33
CA LYS A 656 -2.44 -19.18 13.38
C LYS A 656 -2.05 -18.78 14.80
N VAL A 657 -3.01 -18.72 15.72
CA VAL A 657 -2.77 -18.36 17.13
C VAL A 657 -2.37 -19.59 17.91
N ARG A 658 -3.31 -20.53 18.15
CA ARG A 658 -3.01 -21.77 18.89
C ARG A 658 -1.93 -22.59 18.20
N GLY A 659 -2.02 -22.73 16.87
CA GLY A 659 -1.04 -23.48 16.08
C GLY A 659 0.40 -22.98 16.22
N ALA A 660 0.62 -21.68 16.01
CA ALA A 660 1.95 -21.11 16.13
C ALA A 660 2.44 -21.10 17.58
N TRP A 661 1.54 -20.91 18.57
CA TRP A 661 1.89 -21.00 19.98
C TRP A 661 2.36 -22.41 20.38
N HIS A 662 1.63 -23.46 19.97
CA HIS A 662 2.05 -24.85 20.22
C HIS A 662 3.40 -25.17 19.57
N LEU A 663 3.62 -24.72 18.34
CA LEU A 663 4.91 -24.87 17.67
C LEU A 663 6.01 -24.13 18.42
N HIS A 664 5.76 -22.91 18.88
CA HIS A 664 6.70 -22.14 19.68
C HIS A 664 7.10 -22.90 20.96
N GLU A 665 6.11 -23.31 21.78
CA GLU A 665 6.37 -23.96 23.07
C GLU A 665 7.12 -25.28 22.93
N LEU A 666 6.70 -26.12 21.97
CA LEU A 666 7.22 -27.47 21.82
C LEU A 666 8.57 -27.52 21.07
N THR A 667 9.01 -26.41 20.45
CA THR A 667 10.26 -26.35 19.69
C THR A 667 11.31 -25.40 20.25
N LYS A 668 11.00 -24.63 21.30
CA LYS A 668 11.91 -23.63 21.90
C LYS A 668 13.29 -24.21 22.29
N ASP A 669 13.32 -25.46 22.78
CA ASP A 669 14.53 -26.12 23.29
C ASP A 669 15.23 -27.01 22.24
N LEU A 670 14.75 -27.02 20.98
CA LEU A 670 15.26 -27.92 19.93
C LEU A 670 16.45 -27.36 19.14
N GLY A 671 16.87 -26.11 19.40
CA GLY A 671 18.00 -25.50 18.70
C GLY A 671 17.76 -25.29 17.20
N LEU A 672 16.54 -24.89 16.82
CA LEU A 672 16.18 -24.59 15.43
C LEU A 672 17.13 -23.53 14.84
N THR A 673 17.33 -23.58 13.52
CA THR A 673 18.03 -22.52 12.77
C THR A 673 17.07 -21.53 12.13
N ALA A 674 15.81 -21.95 11.87
CA ALA A 674 14.78 -21.10 11.29
C ALA A 674 13.38 -21.42 11.85
N PHE A 675 12.59 -20.38 12.08
CA PHE A 675 11.18 -20.47 12.46
C PHE A 675 10.41 -19.41 11.68
N VAL A 676 9.83 -19.79 10.54
CA VAL A 676 9.24 -18.85 9.59
C VAL A 676 7.72 -18.90 9.69
N LEU A 677 7.09 -17.75 9.94
CA LEU A 677 5.64 -17.59 10.06
C LEU A 677 5.11 -16.91 8.79
N PHE A 678 4.19 -17.56 8.08
CA PHE A 678 3.51 -16.94 6.95
C PHE A 678 2.36 -16.10 7.48
N SER A 679 2.62 -14.80 7.62
CA SER A 679 1.65 -13.79 7.98
C SER A 679 1.04 -13.16 6.72
N SER A 680 0.31 -12.06 6.87
CA SER A 680 -0.32 -11.33 5.76
C SER A 680 -0.23 -9.84 5.99
N ILE A 681 -0.12 -9.07 4.89
CA ILE A 681 -0.19 -7.62 4.91
C ILE A 681 -1.49 -7.09 5.55
N ALA A 682 -2.57 -7.90 5.60
CA ALA A 682 -3.79 -7.56 6.32
C ALA A 682 -3.54 -7.26 7.81
N GLY A 683 -2.58 -7.93 8.46
CA GLY A 683 -2.20 -7.62 9.85
C GLY A 683 -1.41 -6.31 10.02
N VAL A 684 -0.91 -5.74 8.92
CA VAL A 684 -0.10 -4.51 8.90
C VAL A 684 -0.92 -3.31 8.42
N LEU A 685 -1.54 -3.40 7.24
CA LEU A 685 -2.31 -2.30 6.66
C LEU A 685 -3.79 -2.30 7.09
N GLY A 686 -4.31 -3.46 7.50
CA GLY A 686 -5.76 -3.69 7.56
C GLY A 686 -6.35 -3.95 6.18
N THR A 687 -7.33 -4.86 6.10
CA THR A 687 -8.10 -5.08 4.89
C THR A 687 -9.58 -5.16 5.27
N ALA A 688 -10.41 -4.36 4.59
CA ALA A 688 -11.84 -4.37 4.85
C ALA A 688 -12.44 -5.75 4.62
N GLY A 689 -13.22 -6.23 5.59
CA GLY A 689 -13.79 -7.58 5.63
C GLY A 689 -12.88 -8.65 6.25
N GLN A 690 -11.66 -8.31 6.69
CA GLN A 690 -10.68 -9.30 7.17
C GLN A 690 -10.20 -9.04 8.59
N ALA A 691 -11.07 -8.52 9.48
CA ALA A 691 -10.66 -8.17 10.85
C ALA A 691 -10.18 -9.39 11.68
N ASN A 692 -10.87 -10.53 11.60
CA ASN A 692 -10.45 -11.77 12.26
C ASN A 692 -9.12 -12.32 11.70
N TYR A 693 -8.94 -12.29 10.38
CA TYR A 693 -7.72 -12.75 9.73
C TYR A 693 -6.53 -11.80 10.01
N ALA A 694 -6.74 -10.49 9.97
CA ALA A 694 -5.73 -9.50 10.32
C ALA A 694 -5.27 -9.65 11.78
N ALA A 695 -6.19 -9.91 12.71
CA ALA A 695 -5.86 -10.19 14.10
C ALA A 695 -4.95 -11.43 14.25
N ALA A 696 -5.32 -12.53 13.58
CA ALA A 696 -4.55 -13.77 13.60
C ALA A 696 -3.12 -13.59 13.04
N ASN A 697 -2.95 -12.76 12.01
CA ASN A 697 -1.65 -12.47 11.40
C ASN A 697 -0.82 -11.49 12.23
N ALA A 698 -1.45 -10.50 12.89
CA ALA A 698 -0.74 -9.60 13.78
C ALA A 698 -0.20 -10.33 15.03
N PHE A 699 -0.91 -11.34 15.54
CA PHE A 699 -0.38 -12.26 16.55
C PHE A 699 0.91 -12.95 16.09
N LEU A 700 0.96 -13.45 14.84
CA LEU A 700 2.18 -14.09 14.30
C LEU A 700 3.37 -13.11 14.27
N ASN A 701 3.11 -11.84 13.97
CA ASN A 701 4.14 -10.80 13.95
C ASN A 701 4.71 -10.58 15.35
N GLY A 702 3.85 -10.40 16.36
CA GLY A 702 4.27 -10.28 17.76
C GLY A 702 4.99 -11.54 18.27
N LEU A 703 4.58 -12.73 17.84
CA LEU A 703 5.23 -13.98 18.22
C LEU A 703 6.65 -14.08 17.66
N ALA A 704 6.88 -13.60 16.44
CA ALA A 704 8.22 -13.55 15.85
C ALA A 704 9.13 -12.59 16.62
N GLU A 705 8.64 -11.40 16.99
CA GLU A 705 9.36 -10.46 17.84
C GLU A 705 9.67 -11.05 19.22
N THR A 706 8.69 -11.70 19.85
CA THR A 706 8.86 -12.36 21.16
C THR A 706 9.97 -13.41 21.12
N ARG A 707 9.94 -14.31 20.13
CA ARG A 707 10.98 -15.34 19.96
C ARG A 707 12.36 -14.73 19.77
N ARG A 708 12.46 -13.64 19.00
CA ARG A 708 13.72 -12.95 18.74
C ARG A 708 14.26 -12.26 20.00
N ALA A 709 13.40 -11.65 20.81
CA ALA A 709 13.78 -11.10 22.11
C ALA A 709 14.29 -12.17 23.09
N GLU A 710 13.81 -13.42 22.97
CA GLU A 710 14.30 -14.59 23.73
C GLU A 710 15.59 -15.20 23.14
N GLY A 711 16.14 -14.63 22.06
CA GLY A 711 17.32 -15.16 21.37
C GLY A 711 17.06 -16.39 20.48
N LEU A 712 15.79 -16.74 20.25
CA LEU A 712 15.38 -17.83 19.36
C LEU A 712 15.21 -17.30 17.91
N PRO A 713 15.45 -18.13 16.88
CA PRO A 713 15.16 -17.71 15.52
C PRO A 713 13.66 -17.54 15.34
N ALA A 714 13.27 -16.45 14.67
CA ALA A 714 11.94 -16.27 14.11
C ALA A 714 11.94 -15.22 12.98
N LEU A 715 11.05 -15.42 12.02
CA LEU A 715 10.79 -14.48 10.93
C LEU A 715 9.31 -14.54 10.55
N SER A 716 8.58 -13.44 10.69
CA SER A 716 7.22 -13.30 10.18
C SER A 716 7.23 -12.58 8.84
N MET A 717 6.64 -13.19 7.82
CA MET A 717 6.51 -12.61 6.48
C MET A 717 5.06 -12.18 6.24
N CYS A 718 4.81 -10.87 6.26
CA CYS A 718 3.50 -10.28 6.00
C CYS A 718 3.23 -10.19 4.50
N TRP A 719 2.87 -11.32 3.88
CA TRP A 719 2.73 -11.41 2.43
C TRP A 719 1.65 -10.48 1.87
N GLY A 720 2.00 -9.83 0.77
CA GLY A 720 1.04 -9.28 -0.20
C GLY A 720 0.24 -10.37 -0.93
N PHE A 721 -0.54 -9.95 -1.90
CA PHE A 721 -1.39 -10.85 -2.67
C PHE A 721 -0.56 -11.68 -3.68
N TRP A 722 -0.74 -13.01 -3.73
CA TRP A 722 -0.10 -13.88 -4.71
C TRP A 722 -1.06 -14.13 -5.89
N ALA A 723 -0.54 -14.03 -7.12
CA ALA A 723 -1.31 -14.15 -8.35
C ALA A 723 -1.95 -15.53 -8.54
N GLU A 724 -1.28 -16.58 -8.09
CA GLU A 724 -1.72 -17.95 -8.28
C GLU A 724 -2.81 -18.33 -7.29
N ARG A 725 -3.93 -18.83 -7.83
CA ARG A 725 -5.07 -19.25 -7.02
C ARG A 725 -4.74 -20.51 -6.22
N SER A 726 -4.49 -20.33 -4.92
CA SER A 726 -4.43 -21.40 -3.91
C SER A 726 -5.85 -21.76 -3.43
N GLU A 727 -6.02 -22.86 -2.70
CA GLU A 727 -7.33 -23.18 -2.06
C GLU A 727 -7.84 -22.03 -1.16
N MET A 728 -6.93 -21.24 -0.58
CA MET A 728 -7.24 -20.08 0.27
C MET A 728 -7.62 -18.84 -0.56
N SER A 729 -6.96 -18.61 -1.71
CA SER A 729 -7.29 -17.48 -2.60
C SER A 729 -8.36 -17.80 -3.66
N ALA A 730 -8.85 -19.04 -3.71
CA ALA A 730 -9.92 -19.46 -4.61
C ALA A 730 -11.30 -18.85 -4.24
N ALA A 731 -11.45 -18.33 -3.02
CA ALA A 731 -12.64 -17.61 -2.56
C ALA A 731 -12.63 -16.11 -2.88
N LEU A 732 -11.48 -15.55 -3.28
CA LEU A 732 -11.38 -14.14 -3.69
C LEU A 732 -11.94 -13.99 -5.10
N GLY A 733 -12.97 -13.15 -5.24
CA GLY A 733 -13.57 -12.83 -6.53
C GLY A 733 -12.71 -11.84 -7.33
N ASP A 734 -13.00 -11.67 -8.62
CA ASP A 734 -12.30 -10.69 -9.46
C ASP A 734 -12.46 -9.25 -8.93
N ALA A 735 -13.56 -8.96 -8.20
CA ALA A 735 -13.81 -7.69 -7.52
C ALA A 735 -12.81 -7.41 -6.37
N ASP A 736 -12.41 -8.44 -5.60
CA ASP A 736 -11.43 -8.29 -4.52
C ASP A 736 -10.03 -7.97 -5.07
N ILE A 737 -9.65 -8.58 -6.19
CA ILE A 737 -8.37 -8.33 -6.85
C ILE A 737 -8.33 -6.88 -7.37
N VAL A 738 -9.38 -6.44 -8.06
CA VAL A 738 -9.49 -5.06 -8.56
C VAL A 738 -9.43 -4.06 -7.41
N ARG A 739 -10.07 -4.37 -6.26
CA ARG A 739 -10.01 -3.55 -5.04
C ARG A 739 -8.58 -3.42 -4.50
N MET A 740 -7.84 -4.53 -4.36
CA MET A 740 -6.46 -4.50 -3.88
C MET A 740 -5.53 -3.73 -4.82
N GLN A 741 -5.69 -3.90 -6.14
CA GLN A 741 -4.92 -3.15 -7.13
C GLN A 741 -5.14 -1.64 -7.04
N ARG A 742 -6.36 -1.20 -6.73
CA ARG A 742 -6.68 0.22 -6.50
C ARG A 742 -6.09 0.77 -5.21
N GLN A 743 -5.91 -0.07 -4.21
CA GLN A 743 -5.17 0.29 -2.99
C GLN A 743 -3.65 0.26 -3.21
N GLY A 744 -3.19 0.12 -4.46
CA GLY A 744 -1.79 0.09 -4.83
C GLY A 744 -1.11 -1.25 -4.57
N ILE A 745 -1.83 -2.32 -4.22
CA ILE A 745 -1.24 -3.66 -3.97
C ILE A 745 -1.38 -4.50 -5.24
N GLN A 746 -0.25 -4.85 -5.85
CA GLN A 746 -0.22 -5.67 -7.06
C GLN A 746 -0.06 -7.17 -6.73
N PRO A 747 -0.57 -8.07 -7.59
CA PRO A 747 -0.33 -9.50 -7.46
C PRO A 747 1.16 -9.82 -7.63
N LEU A 748 1.69 -10.66 -6.73
CA LEU A 748 3.01 -11.26 -6.81
C LEU A 748 2.93 -12.57 -7.59
N ALA A 749 3.67 -12.69 -8.68
CA ALA A 749 3.85 -13.98 -9.34
C ALA A 749 4.62 -14.94 -8.41
N SER A 750 4.46 -16.26 -8.56
CA SER A 750 5.11 -17.18 -7.62
C SER A 750 6.64 -17.15 -7.68
N ALA A 751 7.23 -16.94 -8.85
CA ALA A 751 8.67 -16.73 -8.98
C ALA A 751 9.14 -15.48 -8.19
N GLU A 752 8.35 -14.39 -8.20
CA GLU A 752 8.61 -13.17 -7.44
C GLU A 752 8.47 -13.43 -5.93
N GLY A 753 7.40 -14.09 -5.51
CA GLY A 753 7.17 -14.45 -4.11
C GLY A 753 8.24 -15.37 -3.54
N LEU A 754 8.70 -16.38 -4.30
CA LEU A 754 9.81 -17.26 -3.90
C LEU A 754 11.15 -16.50 -3.86
N ALA A 755 11.37 -15.56 -4.78
CA ALA A 755 12.54 -14.69 -4.75
C ALA A 755 12.54 -13.74 -3.54
N LEU A 756 11.37 -13.25 -3.13
CA LEU A 756 11.20 -12.47 -1.89
C LEU A 756 11.37 -13.33 -0.65
N PHE A 757 10.94 -14.60 -0.67
CA PHE A 757 11.22 -15.54 0.42
C PHE A 757 12.73 -15.70 0.60
N ASP A 758 13.47 -15.93 -0.49
CA ASP A 758 14.94 -16.05 -0.47
C ASP A 758 15.62 -14.78 0.08
N ALA A 759 15.12 -13.60 -0.26
CA ALA A 759 15.64 -12.34 0.28
C ALA A 759 15.29 -12.17 1.77
N ALA A 760 14.03 -12.41 2.14
CA ALA A 760 13.51 -12.24 3.50
C ALA A 760 14.24 -13.11 4.52
N VAL A 761 14.56 -14.38 4.22
CA VAL A 761 15.30 -15.25 5.15
C VAL A 761 16.72 -14.79 5.47
N THR A 762 17.25 -13.83 4.71
CA THR A 762 18.57 -13.23 4.94
C THR A 762 18.53 -11.91 5.73
N THR A 763 17.33 -11.39 6.03
CA THR A 763 17.15 -10.14 6.76
C THR A 763 17.37 -10.31 8.26
N ALA A 764 17.76 -9.22 8.94
CA ALA A 764 17.87 -9.20 10.39
C ALA A 764 16.51 -9.02 11.08
N ASP A 765 15.57 -8.36 10.39
CA ASP A 765 14.28 -7.96 10.94
C ASP A 765 13.42 -9.19 11.31
N PRO A 766 12.74 -9.16 12.49
CA PRO A 766 11.86 -10.24 12.92
C PRO A 766 10.56 -10.30 12.10
N VAL A 767 10.14 -9.17 11.54
CA VAL A 767 8.90 -9.00 10.77
C VAL A 767 9.22 -8.23 9.51
N VAL A 768 8.91 -8.82 8.36
CA VAL A 768 9.09 -8.20 7.04
C VAL A 768 7.78 -8.26 6.25
N VAL A 769 7.61 -7.34 5.31
CA VAL A 769 6.42 -7.16 4.50
C VAL A 769 6.81 -7.32 3.02
N PRO A 770 6.84 -8.56 2.50
CA PRO A 770 7.03 -8.81 1.07
C PRO A 770 5.75 -8.49 0.30
N VAL A 771 5.74 -7.35 -0.39
CA VAL A 771 4.58 -6.85 -1.13
C VAL A 771 5.03 -6.03 -2.34
N ARG A 772 4.25 -6.12 -3.42
CA ARG A 772 4.43 -5.26 -4.59
C ARG A 772 3.49 -4.06 -4.52
N LEU A 773 4.06 -2.86 -4.43
CA LEU A 773 3.30 -1.61 -4.31
C LEU A 773 3.41 -0.74 -5.57
N THR A 774 2.29 -0.16 -6.01
CA THR A 774 2.23 0.89 -7.02
C THR A 774 1.89 2.21 -6.34
N LEU A 775 2.91 3.03 -6.10
CA LEU A 775 2.80 4.25 -5.28
C LEU A 775 2.00 5.38 -5.97
N THR A 776 1.91 5.39 -7.30
CA THR A 776 1.16 6.39 -8.07
C THR A 776 -0.36 6.23 -8.00
N ALA A 777 -0.87 5.07 -7.54
CA ALA A 777 -2.31 4.85 -7.33
C ALA A 777 -2.80 5.35 -5.97
N LEU A 778 -1.88 5.73 -5.07
CA LEU A 778 -2.17 6.17 -3.71
C LEU A 778 -2.42 7.68 -3.71
N GLY A 779 -3.67 8.12 -3.87
CA GLY A 779 -4.06 9.52 -3.68
C GLY A 779 -3.95 9.98 -2.22
N GLU A 780 -4.42 11.19 -1.91
CA GLU A 780 -4.40 11.80 -0.56
C GLU A 780 -5.10 10.97 0.55
N THR A 781 -5.85 9.93 0.17
CA THR A 781 -6.56 8.99 1.07
C THR A 781 -5.75 7.76 1.46
N ALA A 782 -4.45 7.72 1.14
CA ALA A 782 -3.56 6.62 1.51
C ALA A 782 -3.48 6.41 3.03
N SER A 783 -3.43 5.14 3.47
CA SER A 783 -3.20 4.77 4.87
C SER A 783 -1.98 5.51 5.44
N PRO A 784 -2.01 5.94 6.72
CA PRO A 784 -0.87 6.59 7.38
C PRO A 784 0.49 5.92 7.14
N LEU A 785 0.48 4.58 7.03
CA LEU A 785 1.64 3.73 6.78
C LEU A 785 2.32 4.00 5.42
N LEU A 786 1.56 4.44 4.41
CA LEU A 786 2.04 4.63 3.04
C LEU A 786 2.40 6.09 2.70
N ARG A 787 2.14 7.04 3.62
CA ARG A 787 2.32 8.48 3.36
C ARG A 787 3.76 8.87 3.00
N THR A 788 4.79 8.27 3.61
CA THR A 788 6.19 8.56 3.26
C THR A 788 6.58 8.04 1.89
N LEU A 789 6.07 6.86 1.51
CA LEU A 789 6.34 6.28 0.20
C LEU A 789 5.64 7.08 -0.92
N ALA A 790 4.44 7.61 -0.65
CA ALA A 790 3.72 8.50 -1.59
C ALA A 790 4.36 9.90 -1.69
N ALA A 791 4.83 10.48 -0.57
CA ALA A 791 5.43 11.82 -0.53
C ALA A 791 6.78 11.90 -1.26
N ALA A 792 7.54 10.80 -1.33
CA ALA A 792 8.79 10.75 -2.10
C ALA A 792 8.58 10.87 -3.63
N THR A 793 7.34 10.72 -4.11
CA THR A 793 6.97 10.85 -5.52
C THR A 793 6.23 12.14 -5.87
N THR A 794 5.83 12.94 -4.89
CA THR A 794 5.16 14.23 -5.10
C THR A 794 6.13 15.35 -4.83
N VAL A 795 6.65 15.98 -5.88
CA VAL A 795 7.23 17.33 -5.78
C VAL A 795 6.11 18.26 -5.30
N PRO A 796 6.32 19.10 -4.28
CA PRO A 796 5.31 20.04 -3.82
C PRO A 796 4.94 20.96 -5.00
N ASP A 797 3.68 20.89 -5.41
CA ASP A 797 3.12 21.86 -6.34
C ASP A 797 3.07 23.21 -5.62
N ASP A 798 3.57 24.26 -6.25
CA ASP A 798 3.52 25.61 -5.72
C ASP A 798 2.05 25.98 -5.48
N ALA A 799 1.77 26.54 -4.31
CA ALA A 799 0.44 26.75 -3.74
C ALA A 799 -0.58 27.38 -4.73
N ALA A 800 -1.32 26.53 -5.44
CA ALA A 800 -2.68 26.83 -5.84
C ALA A 800 -3.59 26.35 -4.70
N GLU A 801 -4.43 27.24 -4.17
CA GLU A 801 -5.42 26.92 -3.13
C GLU A 801 -6.41 25.85 -3.63
N THR A 802 -6.06 24.58 -3.50
CA THR A 802 -6.99 23.47 -3.70
C THR A 802 -7.87 23.37 -2.48
N ARG A 803 -9.09 23.92 -2.58
CA ARG A 803 -10.14 23.67 -1.58
C ARG A 803 -10.51 22.18 -1.58
N PRO A 804 -10.88 21.59 -0.42
CA PRO A 804 -11.36 20.22 -0.36
C PRO A 804 -12.59 20.02 -1.27
N THR A 805 -12.51 19.03 -2.16
CA THR A 805 -13.51 18.71 -3.21
C THR A 805 -14.92 18.44 -2.66
N GLY A 806 -15.05 17.98 -1.41
CA GLY A 806 -16.35 17.76 -0.77
C GLY A 806 -17.12 19.06 -0.45
N ALA A 807 -16.41 20.17 -0.16
CA ALA A 807 -17.03 21.48 0.02
C ALA A 807 -17.46 22.10 -1.32
N ALA A 808 -16.71 21.81 -2.39
CA ALA A 808 -17.00 22.31 -3.74
C ALA A 808 -18.29 21.72 -4.34
N LEU A 809 -18.57 20.43 -4.10
CA LEU A 809 -19.80 19.79 -4.59
C LEU A 809 -21.04 20.28 -3.82
N ALA A 810 -20.95 20.45 -2.50
CA ALA A 810 -22.04 21.01 -1.69
C ALA A 810 -22.34 22.48 -2.04
N GLU A 811 -21.32 23.30 -2.30
CA GLU A 811 -21.47 24.68 -2.79
C GLU A 811 -22.01 24.74 -4.23
N GLN A 812 -21.58 23.85 -5.13
CA GLN A 812 -22.13 23.74 -6.49
C GLN A 812 -23.60 23.32 -6.47
N LEU A 813 -23.96 22.30 -5.68
CA LEU A 813 -25.33 21.79 -5.57
C LEU A 813 -26.28 22.81 -4.94
N ALA A 814 -25.80 23.68 -4.05
CA ALA A 814 -26.60 24.77 -3.47
C ALA A 814 -26.93 25.90 -4.49
N SER A 815 -26.22 25.96 -5.62
CA SER A 815 -26.43 26.95 -6.68
C SER A 815 -27.31 26.45 -7.84
N LEU A 816 -27.64 25.16 -7.86
CA LEU A 816 -28.42 24.49 -8.91
C LEU A 816 -29.90 24.40 -8.54
N SER A 817 -30.78 24.26 -9.54
CA SER A 817 -32.18 23.93 -9.28
C SER A 817 -32.32 22.50 -8.69
N PRO A 818 -33.39 22.18 -7.95
CA PRO A 818 -33.58 20.85 -7.35
C PRO A 818 -33.48 19.70 -8.36
N GLU A 819 -33.99 19.89 -9.58
CA GLU A 819 -33.95 18.89 -10.65
C GLU A 819 -32.52 18.70 -11.22
N GLU A 820 -31.75 19.78 -11.35
CA GLU A 820 -30.35 19.73 -11.81
C GLU A 820 -29.41 19.15 -10.74
N ALA A 821 -29.68 19.44 -9.45
CA ALA A 821 -28.94 18.89 -8.32
C ALA A 821 -29.17 17.37 -8.19
N GLU A 822 -30.40 16.89 -8.37
CA GLU A 822 -30.71 15.47 -8.35
C GLU A 822 -30.06 14.73 -9.53
N ALA A 823 -30.06 15.31 -10.74
CA ALA A 823 -29.39 14.74 -11.91
C ALA A 823 -27.87 14.64 -11.72
N ALA A 824 -27.23 15.68 -11.16
CA ALA A 824 -25.80 15.69 -10.85
C ALA A 824 -25.43 14.68 -9.75
N LEU A 825 -26.27 14.52 -8.73
CA LEU A 825 -26.11 13.52 -7.68
C LEU A 825 -26.30 12.10 -8.22
N LEU A 826 -27.27 11.88 -9.11
CA LEU A 826 -27.46 10.58 -9.76
C LEU A 826 -26.24 10.18 -10.60
N GLU A 827 -25.68 11.11 -11.38
CA GLU A 827 -24.46 10.84 -12.13
C GLU A 827 -23.28 10.54 -11.21
N THR A 828 -23.17 11.28 -10.10
CA THR A 828 -22.16 11.02 -9.06
C THR A 828 -22.32 9.62 -8.47
N VAL A 829 -23.54 9.21 -8.08
CA VAL A 829 -23.81 7.87 -7.53
C VAL A 829 -23.51 6.79 -8.57
N ARG A 830 -23.87 6.99 -9.84
CA ARG A 830 -23.56 6.04 -10.93
C ARG A 830 -22.07 5.93 -11.20
N THR A 831 -21.36 7.05 -11.22
CA THR A 831 -19.90 7.08 -11.37
C THR A 831 -19.23 6.35 -10.20
N GLN A 832 -19.61 6.66 -8.96
CA GLN A 832 -19.02 5.97 -7.80
C GLN A 832 -19.38 4.48 -7.77
N THR A 833 -20.59 4.10 -8.18
CA THR A 833 -21.00 2.68 -8.29
C THR A 833 -20.22 1.95 -9.38
N ALA A 834 -20.06 2.56 -10.56
CA ALA A 834 -19.27 2.02 -11.66
C ALA A 834 -17.81 1.85 -11.27
N LEU A 835 -17.27 2.85 -10.57
CA LEU A 835 -15.95 2.78 -9.97
C LEU A 835 -15.89 1.57 -9.05
N VAL A 836 -16.72 1.44 -8.00
CA VAL A 836 -16.67 0.28 -7.08
C VAL A 836 -16.75 -1.07 -7.82
N LEU A 837 -17.61 -1.20 -8.83
CA LEU A 837 -17.81 -2.43 -9.59
C LEU A 837 -16.73 -2.74 -10.65
N GLY A 838 -15.72 -1.88 -10.83
CA GLY A 838 -14.67 -2.13 -11.82
C GLY A 838 -15.02 -1.74 -13.25
N HIS A 839 -16.08 -0.96 -13.45
CA HIS A 839 -16.49 -0.49 -14.76
C HIS A 839 -15.81 0.84 -15.11
N ALA A 840 -15.22 0.91 -16.31
CA ALA A 840 -14.61 2.14 -16.84
C ALA A 840 -15.65 3.20 -17.24
N ASP A 841 -16.94 2.85 -17.32
CA ASP A 841 -18.02 3.70 -17.81
C ASP A 841 -19.26 3.62 -16.90
N ALA A 842 -19.71 4.78 -16.42
CA ALA A 842 -20.89 4.95 -15.57
C ALA A 842 -22.22 4.71 -16.32
N ALA A 843 -22.22 4.75 -17.65
CA ALA A 843 -23.38 4.44 -18.48
C ALA A 843 -23.83 2.98 -18.32
N ARG A 844 -22.93 2.07 -17.93
CA ARG A 844 -23.23 0.65 -17.70
C ARG A 844 -24.00 0.37 -16.40
N VAL A 845 -24.05 1.33 -15.48
CA VAL A 845 -24.78 1.20 -14.21
C VAL A 845 -26.20 1.73 -14.38
N SER A 846 -27.22 0.87 -14.35
CA SER A 846 -28.61 1.30 -14.43
C SER A 846 -29.02 2.13 -13.22
N ALA A 847 -29.74 3.24 -13.44
CA ALA A 847 -30.21 4.12 -12.37
C ALA A 847 -31.30 3.48 -11.49
N THR A 848 -32.08 2.55 -12.04
CA THR A 848 -33.28 1.98 -11.40
C THR A 848 -33.14 0.51 -11.02
N GLU A 849 -32.08 -0.15 -11.48
CA GLU A 849 -31.86 -1.57 -11.18
C GLU A 849 -31.35 -1.76 -9.74
N PRO A 850 -31.82 -2.80 -9.02
CA PRO A 850 -31.36 -3.03 -7.66
C PRO A 850 -29.85 -3.30 -7.59
N PHE A 851 -29.17 -2.70 -6.61
CA PHE A 851 -27.73 -2.86 -6.37
C PHE A 851 -27.29 -4.34 -6.32
N LYS A 852 -28.10 -5.22 -5.72
CA LYS A 852 -27.84 -6.68 -5.67
C LYS A 852 -27.76 -7.33 -7.06
N LYS A 853 -28.53 -6.86 -8.05
CA LYS A 853 -28.47 -7.35 -9.44
C LYS A 853 -27.30 -6.76 -10.21
N LEU A 854 -26.90 -5.54 -9.86
CA LEU A 854 -25.70 -4.88 -10.37
C LEU A 854 -24.39 -5.48 -9.83
N GLY A 855 -24.47 -6.47 -8.93
CA GLY A 855 -23.30 -7.15 -8.36
C GLY A 855 -22.75 -6.51 -7.09
N VAL A 856 -23.50 -5.58 -6.46
CA VAL A 856 -23.12 -5.01 -5.17
C VAL A 856 -23.43 -6.00 -4.05
N ASP A 857 -22.39 -6.38 -3.31
CA ASP A 857 -22.40 -7.14 -2.07
C ASP A 857 -22.20 -6.24 -0.84
N SER A 858 -22.05 -6.83 0.35
CA SER A 858 -21.92 -6.06 1.60
C SER A 858 -20.63 -5.23 1.67
N LEU A 859 -19.56 -5.65 0.98
CA LEU A 859 -18.27 -4.97 1.02
C LEU A 859 -18.23 -3.83 0.01
N THR A 860 -18.69 -4.07 -1.21
CA THR A 860 -18.84 -3.04 -2.25
C THR A 860 -19.90 -2.00 -1.86
N ALA A 861 -20.94 -2.37 -1.12
CA ALA A 861 -21.87 -1.41 -0.52
C ALA A 861 -21.19 -0.45 0.46
N LEU A 862 -20.27 -0.96 1.29
CA LEU A 862 -19.49 -0.18 2.24
C LEU A 862 -18.54 0.79 1.54
N GLU A 863 -17.88 0.34 0.47
CA GLU A 863 -17.00 1.19 -0.34
C GLU A 863 -17.77 2.30 -1.04
N LEU A 864 -18.94 1.98 -1.60
CA LEU A 864 -19.82 2.96 -2.21
C LEU A 864 -20.23 4.03 -1.19
N ARG A 865 -20.66 3.62 0.01
CA ARG A 865 -20.95 4.53 1.12
C ARG A 865 -19.75 5.42 1.46
N ASN A 866 -18.55 4.86 1.59
CA ASN A 866 -17.33 5.59 1.94
C ASN A 866 -16.97 6.62 0.86
N LYS A 867 -17.05 6.25 -0.42
CA LYS A 867 -16.81 7.15 -1.55
C LYS A 867 -17.85 8.26 -1.63
N LEU A 868 -19.13 7.94 -1.42
CA LEU A 868 -20.18 8.95 -1.40
C LEU A 868 -20.04 9.90 -0.21
N THR A 869 -19.65 9.40 0.97
CA THR A 869 -19.34 10.22 2.15
C THR A 869 -18.19 11.19 1.85
N ALA A 870 -17.11 10.71 1.22
CA ALA A 870 -15.98 11.55 0.84
C ALA A 870 -16.35 12.60 -0.23
N ALA A 871 -17.18 12.23 -1.21
CA ALA A 871 -17.61 13.13 -2.28
C ALA A 871 -18.62 14.18 -1.81
N THR A 872 -19.51 13.84 -0.88
CA THR A 872 -20.63 14.71 -0.45
C THR A 872 -20.37 15.43 0.88
N GLY A 873 -19.39 14.97 1.67
CA GLY A 873 -19.17 15.45 3.04
C GLY A 873 -20.27 15.03 4.03
N LEU A 874 -21.28 14.27 3.61
CA LEU A 874 -22.39 13.84 4.46
C LEU A 874 -22.06 12.56 5.23
N LYS A 875 -22.51 12.48 6.48
CA LYS A 875 -22.51 11.21 7.23
C LYS A 875 -23.62 10.30 6.70
N LEU A 876 -23.25 9.19 6.05
CA LEU A 876 -24.19 8.22 5.48
C LEU A 876 -24.24 6.94 6.33
N PRO A 877 -25.43 6.38 6.60
CA PRO A 877 -25.59 5.18 7.41
C PRO A 877 -25.00 3.95 6.70
N ALA A 878 -24.59 2.94 7.48
CA ALA A 878 -24.06 1.68 6.95
C ALA A 878 -25.11 0.89 6.12
N THR A 879 -26.39 1.10 6.41
CA THR A 879 -27.52 0.48 5.74
C THR A 879 -27.94 1.17 4.44
N LEU A 880 -27.26 2.26 4.01
CA LEU A 880 -27.65 3.10 2.86
C LEU A 880 -28.10 2.31 1.63
N VAL A 881 -27.30 1.34 1.20
CA VAL A 881 -27.55 0.53 -0.01
C VAL A 881 -28.70 -0.47 0.17
N PHE A 882 -28.99 -0.85 1.42
CA PHE A 882 -30.08 -1.76 1.78
C PHE A 882 -31.40 -1.01 1.96
N ASP A 883 -31.35 0.19 2.52
CA ASP A 883 -32.51 1.07 2.72
C ASP A 883 -32.95 1.72 1.40
N HIS A 884 -31.99 1.99 0.50
CA HIS A 884 -32.20 2.60 -0.81
C HIS A 884 -31.68 1.66 -1.91
N PRO A 885 -32.57 0.85 -2.53
CA PRO A 885 -32.15 -0.34 -3.25
C PRO A 885 -31.50 -0.08 -4.62
N ASN A 886 -31.49 1.16 -5.14
CA ASN A 886 -30.92 1.51 -6.44
C ASN A 886 -30.28 2.91 -6.45
N PRO A 887 -29.44 3.25 -7.46
CA PRO A 887 -28.76 4.54 -7.56
C PRO A 887 -29.68 5.78 -7.50
N ALA A 888 -30.87 5.71 -8.12
CA ALA A 888 -31.85 6.81 -8.09
C ALA A 888 -32.36 7.09 -6.67
N ALA A 889 -32.71 6.05 -5.91
CA ALA A 889 -33.17 6.19 -4.53
C ALA A 889 -32.10 6.77 -3.59
N VAL A 890 -30.82 6.48 -3.85
CA VAL A 890 -29.69 7.07 -3.11
C VAL A 890 -29.50 8.55 -3.48
N ALA A 891 -29.60 8.88 -4.78
CA ALA A 891 -29.49 10.27 -5.24
C ALA A 891 -30.60 11.16 -4.66
N GLU A 892 -31.84 10.65 -4.60
CA GLU A 892 -32.99 11.34 -3.98
C GLU A 892 -32.75 11.59 -2.48
N LEU A 893 -32.24 10.60 -1.74
CA LEU A 893 -31.89 10.76 -0.32
C LEU A 893 -30.81 11.84 -0.14
N LEU A 894 -29.76 11.80 -0.95
CA LEU A 894 -28.67 12.77 -0.88
C LEU A 894 -29.19 14.19 -1.19
N ALA A 895 -30.04 14.34 -2.21
CA ALA A 895 -30.67 15.61 -2.55
C ALA A 895 -31.51 16.14 -1.39
N ALA A 896 -32.32 15.29 -0.75
CA ALA A 896 -33.15 15.65 0.40
C ALA A 896 -32.31 16.07 1.63
N ARG A 897 -31.15 15.45 1.86
CA ARG A 897 -30.24 15.78 2.97
C ARG A 897 -29.42 17.06 2.73
N ILE A 898 -29.06 17.35 1.48
CA ILE A 898 -28.30 18.57 1.13
C ILE A 898 -29.22 19.80 1.10
N THR A 899 -30.47 19.64 0.67
CA THR A 899 -31.44 20.76 0.57
C THR A 899 -32.10 21.13 1.91
N ARG A 900 -32.21 20.20 2.87
CA ARG A 900 -32.62 20.51 4.25
C ARG A 900 -31.42 21.01 5.06
N ARG A 901 -31.24 22.33 5.11
CA ARG A 901 -30.43 22.97 6.16
C ARG A 901 -31.06 22.65 7.54
N PRO A 902 -30.28 22.44 8.62
CA PRO A 902 -30.86 22.19 9.93
C PRO A 902 -31.40 23.51 10.51
N ASP A 903 -32.70 23.74 10.38
CA ASP A 903 -33.40 24.61 11.31
C ASP A 903 -33.77 23.76 12.53
N ALA A 904 -33.13 24.06 13.65
CA ALA A 904 -33.50 23.53 14.94
C ALA A 904 -34.89 24.08 15.29
N ASP A 905 -35.94 23.26 15.14
CA ASP A 905 -37.07 23.09 16.07
C ASP A 905 -38.27 22.39 15.38
N THR A 906 -38.28 21.05 15.28
CA THR A 906 -39.51 20.22 15.16
C THR A 906 -39.15 18.72 15.29
N GLY A 907 -38.85 18.27 16.51
CA GLY A 907 -38.44 16.87 16.78
C GLY A 907 -39.56 15.89 17.12
N ALA A 908 -40.82 16.31 17.22
CA ALA A 908 -41.87 15.47 17.83
C ALA A 908 -42.95 14.94 16.87
N GLU A 909 -43.21 15.58 15.71
CA GLU A 909 -44.31 15.15 14.82
C GLU A 909 -43.88 14.19 13.69
N ALA A 910 -42.61 14.20 13.28
CA ALA A 910 -42.11 13.36 12.17
C ALA A 910 -41.98 11.86 12.50
N GLY A 911 -41.81 11.51 13.79
CA GLY A 911 -41.68 10.12 14.23
C GLY A 911 -42.98 9.32 14.11
N ALA A 912 -44.13 9.96 14.28
CA ALA A 912 -45.43 9.30 14.19
C ALA A 912 -45.82 8.97 12.73
N GLU A 913 -45.55 9.89 11.78
CA GLU A 913 -45.81 9.65 10.35
C GLU A 913 -44.86 8.60 9.75
N HIS A 914 -43.61 8.53 10.23
CA HIS A 914 -42.66 7.51 9.79
C HIS A 914 -43.06 6.10 10.27
N LEU A 915 -43.52 5.99 11.51
CA LEU A 915 -43.99 4.72 12.08
C LEU A 915 -45.25 4.21 11.36
N VAL A 916 -46.17 5.10 10.99
CA VAL A 916 -47.39 4.74 10.23
C VAL A 916 -47.02 4.22 8.83
N LYS A 917 -46.09 4.88 8.13
CA LYS A 917 -45.58 4.40 6.83
C LYS A 917 -44.80 3.10 6.92
N GLU A 918 -44.05 2.86 8.00
CA GLU A 918 -43.37 1.59 8.23
C GLU A 918 -44.35 0.44 8.49
N ILE A 919 -45.41 0.69 9.27
CA ILE A 919 -46.46 -0.29 9.56
C ILE A 919 -47.24 -0.64 8.29
N GLU A 920 -47.59 0.35 7.46
CA GLU A 920 -48.22 0.12 6.15
C GLU A 920 -47.29 -0.66 5.19
N GLY A 921 -46.00 -0.31 5.17
CA GLY A 921 -44.99 -1.04 4.39
C GLY A 921 -44.71 -2.45 4.89
N LEU A 922 -44.84 -2.70 6.20
CA LEU A 922 -44.74 -4.06 6.78
C LEU A 922 -45.97 -4.91 6.38
N GLY A 923 -47.17 -4.31 6.37
CA GLY A 923 -48.42 -4.95 5.94
C GLY A 923 -48.36 -5.44 4.48
N ALA A 924 -47.90 -4.59 3.57
CA ALA A 924 -47.75 -4.94 2.15
C ALA A 924 -46.70 -6.05 1.91
N ARG A 925 -45.62 -6.06 2.71
CA ARG A 925 -44.57 -7.10 2.65
C ARG A 925 -45.05 -8.45 3.20
N LEU A 926 -45.86 -8.42 4.26
CA LEU A 926 -46.51 -9.61 4.80
C LEU A 926 -47.51 -10.21 3.81
N GLU A 927 -48.25 -9.39 3.06
CA GLU A 927 -49.20 -9.83 2.05
C GLU A 927 -48.55 -10.60 0.89
N ASP A 928 -47.46 -10.06 0.33
CA ASP A 928 -46.73 -10.72 -0.78
C ASP A 928 -46.02 -12.01 -0.31
N ALA A 929 -45.55 -12.05 0.94
CA ALA A 929 -45.01 -13.26 1.55
C ALA A 929 -46.09 -14.32 1.82
N PHE A 930 -47.30 -13.92 2.24
CA PHE A 930 -48.39 -14.85 2.56
C PHE A 930 -48.96 -15.54 1.31
N ARG A 931 -49.08 -14.82 0.19
CA ARG A 931 -49.57 -15.37 -1.09
C ARG A 931 -48.71 -16.50 -1.64
N ARG A 932 -47.44 -16.59 -1.23
CA ARG A 932 -46.45 -17.56 -1.73
C ARG A 932 -46.31 -18.83 -0.87
N LEU A 933 -46.95 -18.88 0.30
CA LEU A 933 -46.87 -20.02 1.23
C LEU A 933 -47.93 -21.09 0.96
N ALA A 934 -47.59 -22.36 1.24
CA ALA A 934 -48.50 -23.50 1.12
C ALA A 934 -49.61 -23.47 2.20
N GLN A 935 -50.73 -24.14 1.95
CA GLN A 935 -51.96 -24.03 2.76
C GLN A 935 -51.75 -24.46 4.23
N ASP A 936 -50.86 -25.41 4.47
CA ASP A 936 -50.54 -25.95 5.80
C ASP A 936 -49.62 -25.00 6.61
N GLU A 937 -48.79 -24.22 5.93
CA GLU A 937 -47.90 -23.22 6.53
C GLU A 937 -48.69 -21.94 6.91
N ARG A 938 -49.72 -21.60 6.13
CA ARG A 938 -50.64 -20.49 6.44
C ARG A 938 -51.40 -20.72 7.74
N ALA A 939 -51.81 -21.96 8.02
CA ALA A 939 -52.48 -22.32 9.28
C ALA A 939 -51.53 -22.18 10.49
N THR A 940 -50.26 -22.54 10.31
CA THR A 940 -49.22 -22.43 11.35
C THR A 940 -48.90 -20.97 11.69
N ILE A 941 -48.79 -20.11 10.67
CA ILE A 941 -48.54 -18.67 10.85
C ILE A 941 -49.77 -17.96 11.42
N SER A 942 -50.98 -18.37 11.04
CA SER A 942 -52.22 -17.83 11.64
C SER A 942 -52.31 -18.15 13.14
N THR A 943 -51.85 -19.33 13.55
CA THR A 943 -51.76 -19.73 14.97
C THR A 943 -50.71 -18.89 15.72
N LEU A 944 -49.54 -18.65 15.11
CA LEU A 944 -48.48 -17.81 15.67
C LEU A 944 -48.86 -16.32 15.78
N LEU A 945 -49.62 -15.79 14.80
CA LEU A 945 -50.16 -14.43 14.85
C LEU A 945 -51.25 -14.29 15.93
N GLY A 946 -52.07 -15.32 16.13
CA GLY A 946 -53.00 -15.39 17.26
C GLY A 946 -52.30 -15.39 18.62
N ASP A 947 -51.19 -16.11 18.76
CA ASP A 947 -50.37 -16.11 19.98
C ASP A 947 -49.66 -14.77 20.22
N LEU A 948 -49.22 -14.10 19.14
CA LEU A 948 -48.61 -12.77 19.21
C LEU A 948 -49.64 -11.72 19.64
N GLN A 949 -50.86 -11.76 19.10
CA GLN A 949 -51.96 -10.89 19.51
C GLN A 949 -52.41 -11.16 20.96
N GLY A 950 -52.40 -12.42 21.39
CA GLY A 950 -52.64 -12.77 22.80
C GLY A 950 -51.60 -12.17 23.75
N ARG A 951 -50.34 -12.13 23.33
CA ARG A 951 -49.24 -11.48 24.09
C ARG A 951 -49.38 -9.96 24.12
N VAL A 952 -49.76 -9.34 23.01
CA VAL A 952 -50.00 -7.88 22.92
C VAL A 952 -51.22 -7.47 23.75
N ARG A 953 -52.30 -8.28 23.78
CA ARG A 953 -53.46 -8.08 24.69
C ARG A 953 -53.08 -8.12 26.17
N SER A 954 -52.05 -8.87 26.55
CA SER A 954 -51.57 -8.89 27.94
C SER A 954 -50.75 -7.66 28.34
N MET A 955 -50.26 -6.89 27.35
CA MET A 955 -49.41 -5.72 27.55
C MET A 955 -50.18 -4.39 27.52
N ALA A 956 -51.37 -4.35 26.93
CA ALA A 956 -52.20 -3.15 26.87
C ALA A 956 -53.10 -3.04 28.12
N GLY A 957 -52.59 -2.40 29.18
CA GLY A 957 -53.38 -2.01 30.35
C GLY A 957 -54.29 -0.81 30.05
N ASP A 958 -55.41 -0.74 30.78
CA ASP A 958 -56.50 0.23 30.69
C ASP A 958 -56.04 1.69 30.55
N GLN A 959 -56.20 2.27 29.34
CA GLN A 959 -56.75 3.59 29.03
C GLN A 959 -56.17 4.16 27.71
N ALA A 960 -56.90 3.96 26.60
CA ALA A 960 -56.83 4.85 25.43
C ALA A 960 -58.15 4.81 24.63
N PRO A 961 -58.59 5.91 23.99
CA PRO A 961 -59.93 6.02 23.41
C PRO A 961 -60.07 5.32 22.05
N THR A 962 -61.23 4.69 21.92
CA THR A 962 -61.81 3.86 20.85
C THR A 962 -62.28 4.71 19.66
N THR A 963 -61.96 4.36 18.40
CA THR A 963 -63.03 3.88 17.48
C THR A 963 -62.56 2.97 16.33
N VAL A 964 -61.27 2.91 15.97
CA VAL A 964 -60.78 2.03 14.88
C VAL A 964 -60.11 0.77 15.43
N VAL A 965 -59.40 0.88 16.56
CA VAL A 965 -58.76 -0.25 17.23
C VAL A 965 -59.81 -1.23 17.77
N ASP A 966 -60.96 -0.77 18.25
CA ASP A 966 -62.02 -1.66 18.75
C ASP A 966 -62.65 -2.53 17.67
N GLN A 967 -62.80 -2.01 16.45
CA GLN A 967 -63.36 -2.79 15.33
C GLN A 967 -62.41 -3.91 14.90
N ILE A 968 -61.09 -3.67 14.96
CA ILE A 968 -60.04 -4.67 14.70
C ILE A 968 -59.91 -5.64 15.89
N SER A 969 -60.13 -5.14 17.11
CA SER A 969 -59.94 -5.90 18.36
C SER A 969 -61.09 -6.86 18.69
N SER A 970 -62.30 -6.65 18.15
CA SER A 970 -63.46 -7.53 18.35
C SER A 970 -63.71 -8.52 17.22
N ALA A 971 -63.02 -8.39 16.08
CA ALA A 971 -63.22 -9.26 14.93
C ALA A 971 -62.49 -10.60 15.12
N SER A 972 -63.17 -11.72 14.84
CA SER A 972 -62.47 -13.00 14.76
C SER A 972 -61.55 -13.00 13.53
N ALA A 973 -60.53 -13.88 13.52
CA ALA A 973 -59.64 -14.01 12.37
C ALA A 973 -60.39 -14.30 11.06
N GLY A 974 -61.55 -14.97 11.14
CA GLY A 974 -62.44 -15.18 10.00
C GLY A 974 -63.19 -13.92 9.54
N ASP A 975 -63.54 -13.03 10.47
CA ASP A 975 -64.23 -11.77 10.16
C ASP A 975 -63.29 -10.74 9.53
N LEU A 976 -62.02 -10.69 9.95
CA LEU A 976 -60.98 -9.85 9.33
C LEU A 976 -60.67 -10.31 7.90
N LEU A 977 -60.65 -11.63 7.66
CA LEU A 977 -60.48 -12.18 6.32
C LEU A 977 -61.69 -11.90 5.43
N ALA A 978 -62.92 -12.01 5.95
CA ALA A 978 -64.14 -11.65 5.23
C ALA A 978 -64.27 -10.14 4.96
N LEU A 979 -63.68 -9.29 5.80
CA LEU A 979 -63.66 -7.84 5.60
C LEU A 979 -62.66 -7.44 4.49
N LEU A 980 -61.51 -8.12 4.43
CA LEU A 980 -60.53 -7.99 3.34
C LEU A 980 -61.07 -8.51 2.01
N ASP A 981 -61.80 -9.63 2.01
CA ASP A 981 -62.44 -10.21 0.81
C ASP A 981 -63.58 -9.30 0.27
N LYS A 982 -64.31 -8.63 1.18
CA LYS A 982 -65.50 -7.83 0.81
C LYS A 982 -65.19 -6.39 0.38
N GLU A 983 -64.08 -5.81 0.83
CA GLU A 983 -63.64 -4.44 0.44
C GLU A 983 -62.69 -4.45 -0.77
N LEU A 984 -61.99 -5.56 -1.06
CA LEU A 984 -60.97 -5.60 -2.13
C LEU A 984 -61.32 -6.52 -3.31
N GLY A 985 -62.43 -7.27 -3.23
CA GLY A 985 -63.03 -8.03 -4.34
C GLY A 985 -62.53 -9.46 -4.48
#